data_AF-C7Q6J1-F1
#
_entry.id   AF-C7Q6J1-F1
#
_cell.length_a   1.000
_cell.length_b   1.000
_cell.length_c   1.000
_cell.angle_alpha   90.00
_cell.angle_beta   90.00
_cell.angle_gamma   90.00
#
_symmetry.space_group_name_H-M   'P 1'
#
loop_
_entity.id
_entity.type
_entity.pdbx_description
1 polymer ?
#
loop_
_entity_poly.entity_id
_entity_poly.type
_entity_poly.pdbx_seq_one_letter_code
_entity_poly.pdbx_strand_id
1 'polypeptide(L)'
;MIADAAGPSSQTTTGADPDAGHRTHKAGAAALMLGALGVVFGDIGTSPLYAMQTVFTADNRAVGTSADQVYGVVSLIFWAITLIVSIKYVSFILRTDNDGEGGIMALTALIQKLDFRSTRSKILLVALGILGASLFYGDGMITPAISVLSAVEGLKVSAPGLKDYVVPLTVVIVIGLFAIQKFGTALVGGLFGPVMTVWFLIIGVAGASEIAAHPGIVRALSPTYGAQFLVHHGVVAFIALASVVLAVTGAEALYADMGHFGRKPIHRAWFFMVFPALTLNYLGQGSLILRRPETVSNPFFLLMPSWSQLPMVILATIATVIASQAVISGAFSVTRQAMQLGFLPHMTIRHTSEHEIGQVYVPVVNWFLCCTVTVLVIGFGSSASLASAYGVAVTATFMLNTILFLAVARVLKGVAPWKIAVGAVLFLTTETAFFAANLTKVIHGGWLPLLVATFVFTVLSTWRRGRAIVTPNRTTLEGPLRPFVDEVDALEPPIHRVDGVAVFLNANIETTPLALRANVEHNHALHKTVVILSMMVEKVPHVPAAERLVFDDLGHTDDGIIHLTARLGFQDEPDVPRLLRQAVDHPDAGEIAGIDVDTVSYFLSRIAIVRTNAKGMRSWRKRLFLTIAHNAASPVNYFGLPADRCVIMGAHVPV
;
A
#
# COMPACT_ATOMS: atom_id res chain seq x y z
N MET A 1 44.27 40.84 56.08
CA MET A 1 45.36 40.12 56.78
C MET A 1 44.82 38.75 57.16
N ILE A 2 45.16 37.76 56.32
CA ILE A 2 45.16 36.28 56.42
C ILE A 2 44.56 35.63 57.68
N ALA A 3 43.64 34.65 57.50
CA ALA A 3 43.89 33.21 57.80
C ALA A 3 42.67 32.30 57.52
N ASP A 4 42.98 31.14 56.94
CA ASP A 4 42.14 30.04 56.42
C ASP A 4 41.39 29.20 57.46
N ALA A 5 40.35 28.47 57.02
CA ALA A 5 40.29 27.00 57.15
C ALA A 5 39.22 26.35 56.25
N ALA A 6 39.55 25.16 55.74
CA ALA A 6 38.95 24.41 54.64
C ALA A 6 37.58 23.74 54.91
N GLY A 7 36.85 23.47 53.82
CA GLY A 7 35.83 22.42 53.73
C GLY A 7 35.87 21.76 52.33
N PRO A 8 35.80 20.42 52.19
CA PRO A 8 35.92 19.77 50.89
C PRO A 8 34.56 19.50 50.21
N SER A 9 34.51 19.88 48.94
CA SER A 9 33.84 19.23 47.79
C SER A 9 32.41 18.67 47.93
N SER A 10 31.43 19.44 47.46
CA SER A 10 30.15 18.93 46.93
C SER A 10 30.26 18.75 45.41
N GLN A 11 30.29 17.51 44.94
CA GLN A 11 30.14 17.20 43.52
C GLN A 11 28.68 17.45 43.11
N THR A 12 28.53 18.35 42.15
CA THR A 12 27.28 18.76 41.54
C THR A 12 26.77 17.67 40.62
N THR A 13 25.55 17.19 40.87
CA THR A 13 24.77 16.36 39.95
C THR A 13 24.48 17.13 38.66
N THR A 14 25.17 16.78 37.58
CA THR A 14 24.82 17.17 36.21
C THR A 14 23.80 16.17 35.65
N GLY A 15 22.72 16.72 35.09
CA GLY A 15 21.57 15.98 34.58
C GLY A 15 21.92 14.98 33.49
N ALA A 16 21.30 13.80 33.59
CA ALA A 16 21.30 12.79 32.55
C ALA A 16 20.42 13.27 31.38
N ASP A 17 21.05 13.34 30.21
CA ASP A 17 20.48 13.60 28.90
C ASP A 17 19.75 12.32 28.41
N PRO A 18 18.44 12.35 28.10
CA PRO A 18 17.73 11.18 27.60
C PRO A 18 17.81 11.15 26.06
N ASP A 19 19.01 10.92 25.50
CA ASP A 19 19.16 10.78 24.05
C ASP A 19 20.22 9.74 23.63
N ALA A 20 20.22 8.60 24.34
CA ALA A 20 21.06 7.46 24.00
C ALA A 20 20.19 6.21 23.74
N GLY A 21 19.80 5.99 22.48
CA GLY A 21 19.17 4.71 22.13
C GLY A 21 18.49 4.51 20.78
N HIS A 22 18.73 5.31 19.73
CA HIS A 22 18.29 4.96 18.36
C HIS A 22 19.39 5.28 17.35
N ARG A 23 20.35 4.36 17.19
CA ARG A 23 21.25 4.35 16.03
C ARG A 23 20.56 3.65 14.86
N THR A 24 19.54 4.27 14.28
CA THR A 24 19.22 4.03 12.87
C THR A 24 20.43 4.53 12.07
N HIS A 25 21.13 3.63 11.38
CA HIS A 25 22.12 4.01 10.38
C HIS A 25 21.45 4.97 9.39
N LYS A 26 21.73 6.28 9.51
CA LYS A 26 21.26 7.28 8.55
C LYS A 26 21.96 7.00 7.22
N ALA A 27 21.34 6.20 6.36
CA ALA A 27 21.73 6.13 4.96
C ALA A 27 21.87 7.57 4.44
N GLY A 28 23.01 7.88 3.80
CA GLY A 28 23.29 9.24 3.34
C GLY A 28 22.16 9.75 2.44
N ALA A 29 21.85 11.05 2.50
CA ALA A 29 20.73 11.63 1.75
C ALA A 29 20.74 11.31 0.24
N ALA A 30 21.94 11.08 -0.33
CA ALA A 30 22.12 10.64 -1.71
C ALA A 30 21.70 9.17 -1.95
N ALA A 31 21.97 8.27 -1.00
CA ALA A 31 21.55 6.87 -1.08
C ALA A 31 20.01 6.74 -1.00
N LEU A 32 19.37 7.52 -0.12
CA LEU A 32 17.91 7.59 -0.05
C LEU A 32 17.28 8.19 -1.31
N MET A 33 17.94 9.18 -1.93
CA MET A 33 17.49 9.75 -3.21
C MET A 33 17.62 8.73 -4.35
N LEU A 34 18.72 7.97 -4.40
CA LEU A 34 18.90 6.87 -5.36
C LEU A 34 17.87 5.75 -5.14
N GLY A 35 17.58 5.39 -3.89
CA GLY A 35 16.53 4.43 -3.55
C GLY A 35 15.15 4.90 -4.03
N ALA A 36 14.81 6.18 -3.76
CA ALA A 36 13.57 6.77 -4.23
C ALA A 36 13.47 6.80 -5.77
N LEU A 37 14.58 7.07 -6.46
CA LEU A 37 14.63 7.02 -7.94
C LEU A 37 14.36 5.64 -8.50
N GLY A 38 14.92 4.61 -7.85
CA GLY A 38 14.74 3.23 -8.25
C GLY A 38 13.30 2.75 -8.07
N VAL A 39 12.75 2.96 -6.88
CA VAL A 39 11.47 2.34 -6.51
C VAL A 39 10.28 3.25 -6.83
N VAL A 40 10.36 4.55 -6.57
CA VAL A 40 9.16 5.40 -6.55
C VAL A 40 8.81 5.97 -7.92
N PHE A 41 9.83 6.23 -8.76
CA PHE A 41 9.64 6.92 -10.04
C PHE A 41 9.65 6.00 -11.27
N GLY A 42 9.70 4.68 -11.08
CA GLY A 42 9.67 3.72 -12.18
C GLY A 42 8.40 3.85 -13.03
N ASP A 43 7.22 3.84 -12.39
CA ASP A 43 5.92 3.88 -13.08
C ASP A 43 5.80 5.12 -13.99
N ILE A 44 5.77 6.31 -13.40
CA ILE A 44 5.70 7.57 -14.17
C ILE A 44 6.88 7.74 -15.13
N GLY A 45 8.06 7.27 -14.76
CA GLY A 45 9.29 7.35 -15.55
C GLY A 45 9.26 6.56 -16.85
N THR A 46 8.40 5.54 -16.93
CA THR A 46 8.25 4.67 -18.12
C THR A 46 7.11 5.09 -19.03
N SER A 47 6.25 6.02 -18.57
CA SER A 47 5.16 6.60 -19.38
C SER A 47 5.55 7.14 -20.76
N PRO A 48 6.75 7.69 -21.00
CA PRO A 48 7.12 8.18 -22.32
C PRO A 48 7.20 7.10 -23.41
N LEU A 49 7.25 5.81 -23.02
CA LEU A 49 7.21 4.68 -23.95
C LEU A 49 5.88 4.62 -24.73
N TYR A 50 4.77 5.05 -24.12
CA TYR A 50 3.42 4.84 -24.68
C TYR A 50 2.56 6.10 -24.72
N ALA A 51 2.78 7.10 -23.86
CA ALA A 51 1.87 8.23 -23.71
C ALA A 51 1.74 9.06 -25.00
N MET A 52 2.86 9.49 -25.59
CA MET A 52 2.83 10.31 -26.81
C MET A 52 2.28 9.50 -27.99
N GLN A 53 2.76 8.27 -28.18
CA GLN A 53 2.26 7.36 -29.21
C GLN A 53 0.73 7.24 -29.16
N THR A 54 0.20 6.96 -27.96
CA THR A 54 -1.25 6.76 -27.76
C THR A 54 -2.05 8.00 -28.13
N VAL A 55 -1.58 9.22 -27.83
CA VAL A 55 -2.30 10.45 -28.18
C VAL A 55 -2.49 10.58 -29.70
N PHE A 56 -1.48 10.27 -30.51
CA PHE A 56 -1.53 10.43 -31.97
C PHE A 56 -2.05 9.18 -32.71
N THR A 57 -2.07 8.00 -32.08
CA THR A 57 -2.61 6.78 -32.69
C THR A 57 -4.02 6.43 -32.26
N ALA A 58 -4.53 7.01 -31.18
CA ALA A 58 -5.89 6.76 -30.68
C ALA A 58 -6.98 7.23 -31.66
N ASP A 59 -8.16 6.59 -31.56
CA ASP A 59 -9.40 6.93 -32.29
C ASP A 59 -9.17 7.24 -33.79
N ASN A 60 -8.52 6.31 -34.49
CA ASN A 60 -8.18 6.43 -35.91
C ASN A 60 -7.34 7.67 -36.27
N ARG A 61 -6.40 8.06 -35.39
CA ARG A 61 -5.57 9.28 -35.52
C ARG A 61 -6.41 10.55 -35.52
N ALA A 62 -7.36 10.64 -34.59
CA ALA A 62 -8.17 11.85 -34.39
C ALA A 62 -7.30 13.10 -34.19
N VAL A 63 -6.16 12.95 -33.51
CA VAL A 63 -5.13 13.97 -33.39
C VAL A 63 -4.14 13.81 -34.55
N GLY A 64 -4.07 14.80 -35.44
CA GLY A 64 -3.10 14.88 -36.52
C GLY A 64 -1.75 15.42 -36.06
N THR A 65 -0.81 15.52 -37.00
CA THR A 65 0.58 15.94 -36.76
C THR A 65 0.85 17.39 -37.16
N SER A 66 -0.20 18.22 -37.29
CA SER A 66 -0.04 19.65 -37.59
C SER A 66 0.62 20.36 -36.41
N ALA A 67 1.29 21.48 -36.69
CA ALA A 67 2.08 22.17 -35.68
C ALA A 67 1.23 22.55 -34.45
N ASP A 68 0.10 23.20 -34.67
CA ASP A 68 -0.84 23.57 -33.61
C ASP A 68 -1.26 22.40 -32.71
N GLN A 69 -1.51 21.22 -33.29
CA GLN A 69 -1.90 20.02 -32.54
C GLN A 69 -0.73 19.44 -31.76
N VAL A 70 0.48 19.38 -32.34
CA VAL A 70 1.67 18.87 -31.61
C VAL A 70 2.06 19.80 -30.46
N TYR A 71 2.10 21.13 -30.69
CA TYR A 71 2.36 22.09 -29.61
C TYR A 71 1.28 22.01 -28.52
N GLY A 72 0.02 21.85 -28.90
CA GLY A 72 -1.10 21.67 -27.99
C GLY A 72 -0.97 20.44 -27.10
N VAL A 73 -0.71 19.27 -27.69
CA VAL A 73 -0.54 18.00 -26.97
C VAL A 73 0.65 18.06 -26.01
N VAL A 74 1.80 18.53 -26.47
CA VAL A 74 3.01 18.63 -25.63
C VAL A 74 2.78 19.59 -24.47
N SER A 75 2.07 20.70 -24.71
CA SER A 75 1.65 21.64 -23.66
C SER A 75 0.72 20.98 -22.63
N LEU A 76 -0.29 20.24 -23.08
CA LEU A 76 -1.21 19.52 -22.19
C LEU A 76 -0.48 18.47 -21.33
N ILE A 77 0.44 17.71 -21.92
CA ILE A 77 1.26 16.73 -21.17
C ILE A 77 2.11 17.44 -20.11
N PHE A 78 2.83 18.49 -20.48
CA PHE A 78 3.67 19.25 -19.55
C PHE A 78 2.86 19.83 -18.38
N TRP A 79 1.72 20.44 -18.66
CA TRP A 79 0.87 21.02 -17.63
C TRP A 79 0.12 19.98 -16.81
N ALA A 80 -0.23 18.83 -17.37
CA ALA A 80 -0.76 17.69 -16.61
C ALA A 80 0.26 17.20 -15.59
N ILE A 81 1.51 16.95 -16.00
CA ILE A 81 2.61 16.54 -15.10
C ILE A 81 2.86 17.62 -14.04
N THR A 82 2.88 18.89 -14.44
CA THR A 82 3.13 20.01 -13.52
C THR A 82 2.01 20.16 -12.49
N LEU A 83 0.75 20.16 -12.90
CA LEU A 83 -0.39 20.37 -11.99
C LEU A 83 -0.65 19.15 -11.10
N ILE A 84 -0.72 17.95 -11.69
CA ILE A 84 -1.07 16.73 -10.97
C ILE A 84 0.13 16.22 -10.17
N VAL A 85 1.30 16.11 -10.78
CA VAL A 85 2.43 15.44 -10.11
C VAL A 85 3.24 16.43 -9.28
N SER A 86 3.76 17.49 -9.90
CA SER A 86 4.64 18.44 -9.21
C SER A 86 3.91 19.24 -8.13
N ILE A 87 2.76 19.84 -8.47
CA ILE A 87 2.01 20.70 -7.56
C ILE A 87 1.16 19.85 -6.62
N LYS A 88 0.17 19.09 -7.12
CA LYS A 88 -0.76 18.36 -6.25
C LYS A 88 -0.05 17.28 -5.43
N TYR A 89 0.61 16.31 -6.07
CA TYR A 89 1.18 15.18 -5.33
C TYR A 89 2.44 15.55 -4.54
N VAL A 90 3.50 15.99 -5.22
CA VAL A 90 4.82 16.22 -4.62
C VAL A 90 4.80 17.39 -3.63
N SER A 91 4.11 18.49 -3.97
CA SER A 91 4.14 19.70 -3.13
C SER A 91 3.09 19.70 -2.02
N PHE A 92 1.88 19.15 -2.25
CA PHE A 92 0.77 19.18 -1.28
C PHE A 92 0.48 17.83 -0.61
N ILE A 93 0.15 16.79 -1.38
CA ILE A 93 -0.34 15.50 -0.83
C ILE A 93 0.73 14.80 0.01
N LEU A 94 2.00 14.79 -0.40
CA LEU A 94 3.11 14.20 0.39
C LEU A 94 3.31 14.87 1.77
N ARG A 95 2.63 15.98 2.07
CA ARG A 95 2.66 16.59 3.41
C ARG A 95 1.59 16.04 4.36
N THR A 96 0.75 15.12 3.89
CA THR A 96 -0.32 14.51 4.67
C THR A 96 -0.04 13.02 4.73
N ASP A 97 0.59 12.59 5.82
CA ASP A 97 0.90 11.21 6.12
C ASP A 97 0.14 10.74 7.38
N ASN A 98 0.04 9.42 7.56
CA ASN A 98 -0.40 8.81 8.81
C ASN A 98 0.74 7.93 9.34
N ASP A 99 1.47 8.43 10.34
CA ASP A 99 2.64 7.77 10.92
C ASP A 99 3.73 7.47 9.86
N GLY A 100 3.99 8.42 8.95
CA GLY A 100 4.96 8.27 7.86
C GLY A 100 4.42 7.57 6.60
N GLU A 101 3.29 6.86 6.69
CA GLU A 101 2.66 6.17 5.56
C GLU A 101 1.79 7.13 4.74
N GLY A 102 1.80 6.94 3.41
CA GLY A 102 0.94 7.69 2.48
C GLY A 102 -0.05 6.80 1.74
N GLY A 103 -0.70 7.37 0.73
CA GLY A 103 -1.72 6.71 -0.07
C GLY A 103 -3.15 6.93 0.42
N ILE A 104 -4.10 6.41 -0.36
CA ILE A 104 -5.53 6.59 -0.10
C ILE A 104 -5.98 5.95 1.22
N MET A 105 -5.32 4.87 1.62
CA MET A 105 -5.62 4.16 2.87
C MET A 105 -5.08 4.93 4.09
N ALA A 106 -3.93 5.59 3.98
CA ALA A 106 -3.46 6.53 5.01
C ALA A 106 -4.44 7.70 5.20
N LEU A 107 -4.96 8.28 4.11
CA LEU A 107 -6.02 9.31 4.20
C LEU A 107 -7.29 8.76 4.86
N THR A 108 -7.67 7.52 4.52
CA THR A 108 -8.82 6.84 5.12
C THR A 108 -8.62 6.58 6.62
N ALA A 109 -7.40 6.23 7.04
CA ALA A 109 -7.03 6.06 8.45
C ALA A 109 -7.20 7.37 9.23
N LEU A 110 -6.69 8.48 8.70
CA LEU A 110 -6.86 9.81 9.31
C LEU A 110 -8.34 10.17 9.46
N ILE A 111 -9.15 9.94 8.41
CA ILE A 111 -10.59 10.19 8.44
C ILE A 111 -11.31 9.36 9.52
N GLN A 112 -10.87 8.12 9.78
CA GLN A 112 -11.44 7.31 10.85
C GLN A 112 -11.12 7.86 12.26
N LYS A 113 -9.94 8.44 12.45
CA LYS A 113 -9.52 9.06 13.72
C LYS A 113 -10.18 10.43 13.97
N LEU A 114 -10.69 11.07 12.92
CA LEU A 114 -11.28 12.41 13.01
C LEU A 114 -12.74 12.40 13.48
N ASP A 115 -13.08 13.44 14.26
CA ASP A 115 -14.45 13.75 14.66
C ASP A 115 -15.12 14.66 13.62
N PHE A 116 -16.13 14.10 12.96
CA PHE A 116 -16.97 14.83 12.03
C PHE A 116 -18.28 15.20 12.70
N ARG A 117 -18.75 16.44 12.46
CA ARG A 117 -20.09 16.88 12.88
C ARG A 117 -21.24 15.98 12.41
N SER A 118 -21.03 15.26 11.30
CA SER A 118 -22.01 14.33 10.73
C SER A 118 -21.41 12.94 10.57
N THR A 119 -22.00 11.97 11.26
CA THR A 119 -21.67 10.54 11.13
C THR A 119 -21.84 10.05 9.69
N ARG A 120 -22.82 10.59 8.95
CA ARG A 120 -23.03 10.25 7.54
C ARG A 120 -21.85 10.67 6.67
N SER A 121 -21.30 11.86 6.90
CA SER A 121 -20.13 12.35 6.16
C SER A 121 -18.90 11.49 6.40
N LYS A 122 -18.66 11.08 7.66
CA LYS A 122 -17.56 10.15 8.00
C LYS A 122 -17.73 8.80 7.29
N ILE A 123 -18.93 8.23 7.33
CA ILE A 123 -19.23 6.96 6.65
C ILE A 123 -18.99 7.08 5.14
N LEU A 124 -19.46 8.16 4.51
CA LEU A 124 -19.28 8.41 3.09
C LEU A 124 -17.80 8.53 2.72
N LEU A 125 -17.03 9.33 3.45
CA LEU A 125 -15.60 9.51 3.20
C LEU A 125 -14.81 8.20 3.36
N VAL A 126 -15.12 7.39 4.38
CA VAL A 126 -14.52 6.05 4.52
C VAL A 126 -14.92 5.14 3.36
N ALA A 127 -16.17 5.19 2.90
CA ALA A 127 -16.60 4.42 1.74
C ALA A 127 -15.89 4.85 0.45
N LEU A 128 -15.67 6.15 0.25
CA LEU A 128 -14.88 6.70 -0.85
C LEU A 128 -13.40 6.26 -0.76
N GLY A 129 -12.84 6.20 0.44
CA GLY A 129 -11.51 5.62 0.69
C GLY A 129 -11.38 4.16 0.28
N ILE A 130 -12.37 3.33 0.66
CA ILE A 130 -12.42 1.91 0.26
C ILE A 130 -12.61 1.78 -1.26
N LEU A 131 -13.45 2.63 -1.86
CA LEU A 131 -13.65 2.66 -3.31
C LEU A 131 -12.35 3.00 -4.04
N GLY A 132 -11.64 4.03 -3.61
CA GLY A 132 -10.39 4.42 -4.26
C GLY A 132 -9.26 3.44 -4.02
N ALA A 133 -9.19 2.78 -2.86
CA ALA A 133 -8.28 1.64 -2.66
C ALA A 133 -8.59 0.49 -3.62
N SER A 134 -9.88 0.24 -3.90
CA SER A 134 -10.30 -0.81 -4.84
C SER A 134 -9.98 -0.43 -6.29
N LEU A 135 -10.14 0.84 -6.66
CA LEU A 135 -9.74 1.37 -7.97
C LEU A 135 -8.22 1.31 -8.16
N PHE A 136 -7.43 1.56 -7.12
CA PHE A 136 -5.98 1.38 -7.13
C PHE A 136 -5.58 -0.06 -7.45
N TYR A 137 -6.27 -1.08 -6.91
CA TYR A 137 -6.03 -2.47 -7.36
C TYR A 137 -6.41 -2.69 -8.83
N GLY A 138 -7.52 -2.09 -9.27
CA GLY A 138 -7.97 -2.13 -10.66
C GLY A 138 -6.93 -1.54 -11.62
N ASP A 139 -6.24 -0.48 -11.21
CA ASP A 139 -5.18 0.14 -11.99
C ASP A 139 -3.84 -0.59 -11.89
N GLY A 140 -3.47 -1.06 -10.69
CA GLY A 140 -2.17 -1.66 -10.40
C GLY A 140 -1.85 -2.95 -11.16
N MET A 141 -2.84 -3.57 -11.81
CA MET A 141 -2.64 -4.69 -12.74
C MET A 141 -2.32 -4.24 -14.18
N ILE A 142 -2.66 -3.01 -14.56
CA ILE A 142 -2.50 -2.54 -15.94
C ILE A 142 -1.09 -2.01 -16.15
N THR A 143 -0.51 -1.32 -15.17
CA THR A 143 0.85 -0.77 -15.27
C THR A 143 1.88 -1.83 -15.67
N PRO A 144 1.98 -3.01 -15.02
CA PRO A 144 2.92 -4.03 -15.45
C PRO A 144 2.66 -4.55 -16.87
N ALA A 145 1.39 -4.63 -17.27
CA ALA A 145 1.02 -5.08 -18.60
C ALA A 145 1.41 -4.04 -19.67
N ILE A 146 1.04 -2.77 -19.51
CA ILE A 146 1.29 -1.73 -20.50
C ILE A 146 2.77 -1.38 -20.58
N SER A 147 3.47 -1.24 -19.44
CA SER A 147 4.87 -0.84 -19.44
C SER A 147 5.75 -1.92 -20.07
N VAL A 148 5.66 -3.18 -19.60
CA VAL A 148 6.51 -4.26 -20.13
C VAL A 148 6.17 -4.55 -21.60
N LEU A 149 4.89 -4.51 -21.99
CA LEU A 149 4.50 -4.68 -23.39
C LEU A 149 5.05 -3.55 -24.27
N SER A 150 4.97 -2.30 -23.83
CA SER A 150 5.49 -1.14 -24.59
C SER A 150 7.00 -1.18 -24.73
N ALA A 151 7.73 -1.64 -23.71
CA ALA A 151 9.18 -1.80 -23.77
C ALA A 151 9.58 -2.88 -24.80
N VAL A 152 8.92 -4.04 -24.77
CA VAL A 152 9.21 -5.16 -25.68
C VAL A 152 8.76 -4.85 -27.11
N GLU A 153 7.72 -4.03 -27.29
CA GLU A 153 7.28 -3.58 -28.62
C GLU A 153 8.33 -2.76 -29.37
N GLY A 154 9.35 -2.22 -28.71
CA GLY A 154 10.51 -1.63 -29.39
C GLY A 154 11.25 -2.62 -30.30
N LEU A 155 11.11 -3.94 -30.09
CA LEU A 155 11.59 -4.95 -31.03
C LEU A 155 10.96 -4.82 -32.43
N LYS A 156 9.72 -4.31 -32.54
CA LYS A 156 9.09 -4.06 -33.84
C LYS A 156 9.85 -3.01 -34.66
N VAL A 157 10.58 -2.11 -33.99
CA VAL A 157 11.42 -1.07 -34.61
C VAL A 157 12.84 -1.59 -34.84
N SER A 158 13.46 -2.16 -33.80
CA SER A 158 14.87 -2.57 -33.81
C SER A 158 15.14 -3.88 -34.57
N ALA A 159 14.18 -4.81 -34.55
CA ALA A 159 14.30 -6.16 -35.11
C ALA A 159 12.93 -6.68 -35.60
N PRO A 160 12.41 -6.21 -36.75
CA PRO A 160 11.04 -6.50 -37.22
C PRO A 160 10.69 -7.98 -37.36
N GLY A 161 11.68 -8.85 -37.58
CA GLY A 161 11.51 -10.31 -37.63
C GLY A 161 11.08 -10.95 -36.30
N LEU A 162 11.18 -10.23 -35.17
CA LEU A 162 10.80 -10.70 -33.84
C LEU A 162 9.41 -10.21 -33.38
N LYS A 163 8.63 -9.57 -34.26
CA LYS A 163 7.32 -8.99 -33.92
C LYS A 163 6.34 -9.99 -33.27
N ASP A 164 6.37 -11.25 -33.70
CA ASP A 164 5.46 -12.30 -33.23
C ASP A 164 5.86 -12.84 -31.84
N TYR A 165 7.09 -12.55 -31.40
CA TYR A 165 7.61 -12.92 -30.08
C TYR A 165 7.33 -11.86 -29.01
N VAL A 166 6.77 -10.70 -29.36
CA VAL A 166 6.52 -9.60 -28.42
C VAL A 166 5.63 -10.07 -27.26
N VAL A 167 4.43 -10.59 -27.55
CA VAL A 167 3.48 -11.03 -26.51
C VAL A 167 4.05 -12.21 -25.68
N PRO A 168 4.58 -13.29 -26.28
CA PRO A 168 5.20 -14.38 -25.51
C PRO A 168 6.33 -13.90 -24.60
N LEU A 169 7.21 -13.03 -25.09
CA LEU A 169 8.33 -12.50 -24.30
C LEU A 169 7.85 -11.64 -23.13
N THR A 170 6.85 -10.77 -23.36
CA THR A 170 6.21 -9.99 -22.29
C THR A 170 5.63 -10.91 -21.21
N VAL A 171 4.93 -11.99 -21.58
CA VAL A 171 4.37 -12.95 -20.61
C VAL A 171 5.49 -13.63 -19.80
N VAL A 172 6.58 -14.05 -20.43
CA VAL A 172 7.72 -14.65 -19.73
C VAL A 172 8.33 -13.67 -18.74
N ILE A 173 8.51 -12.41 -19.12
CA ILE A 173 9.04 -11.36 -18.24
C ILE A 173 8.10 -11.13 -17.05
N VAL A 174 6.78 -11.02 -17.29
CA VAL A 174 5.77 -10.84 -16.24
C VAL A 174 5.75 -12.03 -15.28
N ILE A 175 5.71 -13.26 -15.76
CA ILE A 175 5.72 -14.45 -14.88
C ILE A 175 7.01 -14.51 -14.06
N GLY A 176 8.17 -14.27 -14.70
CA GLY A 176 9.46 -14.20 -14.02
C GLY A 176 9.47 -13.14 -12.91
N LEU A 177 8.92 -11.95 -13.20
CA LEU A 177 8.77 -10.86 -12.25
C LEU A 177 7.99 -11.31 -11.00
N PHE A 178 6.78 -11.86 -11.20
CA PHE A 178 5.90 -12.29 -10.11
C PHE A 178 6.43 -13.52 -9.35
N ALA A 179 7.21 -14.40 -9.99
CA ALA A 179 7.84 -15.56 -9.38
C ALA A 179 8.98 -15.18 -8.40
N ILE A 180 9.72 -14.11 -8.70
CA ILE A 180 10.86 -13.65 -7.90
C ILE A 180 10.42 -12.87 -6.65
N GLN A 181 9.17 -12.37 -6.59
CA GLN A 181 8.68 -11.53 -5.48
C GLN A 181 8.85 -12.14 -4.08
N LYS A 182 8.80 -13.47 -3.97
CA LYS A 182 8.96 -14.17 -2.68
C LYS A 182 10.33 -14.00 -2.03
N PHE A 183 11.35 -13.65 -2.82
CA PHE A 183 12.72 -13.43 -2.34
C PHE A 183 12.97 -12.00 -1.86
N GLY A 184 11.98 -11.12 -1.97
CA GLY A 184 12.08 -9.74 -1.52
C GLY A 184 12.78 -8.81 -2.52
N THR A 185 12.55 -7.51 -2.33
CA THR A 185 13.23 -6.45 -3.09
C THR A 185 14.63 -6.14 -2.55
N ALA A 186 14.99 -6.63 -1.36
CA ALA A 186 16.30 -6.38 -0.73
C ALA A 186 17.49 -6.88 -1.57
N LEU A 187 17.35 -8.01 -2.28
CA LEU A 187 18.41 -8.59 -3.13
C LEU A 187 18.71 -7.76 -4.39
N VAL A 188 17.76 -6.94 -4.86
CA VAL A 188 17.86 -6.22 -6.16
C VAL A 188 17.73 -4.71 -6.01
N GLY A 189 17.20 -4.22 -4.89
CA GLY A 189 16.88 -2.81 -4.65
C GLY A 189 18.08 -1.87 -4.74
N GLY A 190 19.28 -2.35 -4.42
CA GLY A 190 20.53 -1.60 -4.61
C GLY A 190 20.83 -1.25 -6.08
N LEU A 191 20.34 -2.05 -7.03
CA LEU A 191 20.55 -1.85 -8.47
C LEU A 191 19.48 -0.96 -9.10
N PHE A 192 18.29 -0.84 -8.49
CA PHE A 192 17.17 -0.09 -9.07
C PHE A 192 17.50 1.40 -9.25
N GLY A 193 18.08 2.02 -8.21
CA GLY A 193 18.46 3.44 -8.25
C GLY A 193 19.44 3.77 -9.39
N PRO A 194 20.58 3.09 -9.49
CA PRO A 194 21.54 3.27 -10.59
C PRO A 194 20.92 3.07 -11.98
N VAL A 195 20.14 2.01 -12.18
CA VAL A 195 19.50 1.73 -13.48
C VAL A 195 18.51 2.83 -13.85
N MET A 196 17.66 3.26 -12.93
CA MET A 196 16.72 4.35 -13.19
C MET A 196 17.43 5.68 -13.42
N THR A 197 18.58 5.91 -12.79
CA THR A 197 19.41 7.10 -13.06
C THR A 197 19.93 7.10 -14.49
N VAL A 198 20.45 5.95 -14.96
CA VAL A 198 20.87 5.79 -16.35
C VAL A 198 19.70 5.96 -17.32
N TRP A 199 18.54 5.38 -17.01
CA TRP A 199 17.30 5.57 -17.78
C TRP A 199 16.94 7.05 -17.95
N PHE A 200 16.81 7.79 -16.83
CA PHE A 200 16.41 9.20 -16.88
C PHE A 200 17.45 10.07 -17.60
N LEU A 201 18.74 9.78 -17.43
CA LEU A 201 19.80 10.49 -18.14
C LEU A 201 19.70 10.27 -19.66
N ILE A 202 19.53 9.03 -20.11
CA ILE A 202 19.45 8.70 -21.54
C ILE A 202 18.23 9.33 -22.20
N ILE A 203 17.04 9.20 -21.60
CA ILE A 203 15.82 9.79 -22.18
C ILE A 203 15.88 11.32 -22.20
N GLY A 204 16.53 11.93 -21.21
CA GLY A 204 16.74 13.37 -21.13
C GLY A 204 17.72 13.88 -22.19
N VAL A 205 18.84 13.18 -22.40
CA VAL A 205 19.82 13.50 -23.44
C VAL A 205 19.22 13.35 -24.84
N ALA A 206 18.49 12.26 -25.11
CA ALA A 206 17.83 12.05 -26.39
C ALA A 206 16.73 13.10 -26.66
N GLY A 207 15.99 13.49 -25.62
CA GLY A 207 15.05 14.60 -25.71
C GLY A 207 15.72 15.93 -26.05
N ALA A 208 16.82 16.25 -25.35
CA ALA A 208 17.61 17.45 -25.58
C ALA A 208 18.20 17.51 -26.99
N SER A 209 18.66 16.38 -27.55
CA SER A 209 19.19 16.35 -28.93
C SER A 209 18.14 16.69 -29.98
N GLU A 210 16.90 16.21 -29.84
CA GLU A 210 15.81 16.56 -30.76
C GLU A 210 15.29 17.99 -30.55
N ILE A 211 15.33 18.51 -29.32
CA ILE A 211 15.04 19.93 -29.06
C ILE A 211 16.07 20.82 -29.78
N ALA A 212 17.37 20.46 -29.73
CA ALA A 212 18.41 21.22 -30.42
C ALA A 212 18.19 21.26 -31.95
N ALA A 213 17.62 20.19 -32.52
CA ALA A 213 17.26 20.12 -33.94
C ALA A 213 16.05 21.00 -34.32
N HIS A 214 15.14 21.30 -33.38
CA HIS A 214 14.03 22.22 -33.60
C HIS A 214 13.68 23.01 -32.31
N PRO A 215 14.46 24.07 -31.97
CA PRO A 215 14.35 24.77 -30.69
C PRO A 215 12.99 25.43 -30.43
N GLY A 216 12.21 25.67 -31.49
CA GLY A 216 10.87 26.24 -31.39
C GLY A 216 9.92 25.45 -30.48
N ILE A 217 10.13 24.13 -30.34
CA ILE A 217 9.24 23.25 -29.56
C ILE A 217 9.12 23.67 -28.08
N VAL A 218 10.14 24.35 -27.54
CA VAL A 218 10.14 24.88 -26.16
C VAL A 218 8.96 25.83 -25.90
N ARG A 219 8.41 26.47 -26.94
CA ARG A 219 7.20 27.30 -26.81
C ARG A 219 5.99 26.50 -26.29
N ALA A 220 5.95 25.19 -26.50
CA ALA A 220 4.89 24.31 -25.99
C ALA A 220 4.79 24.33 -24.45
N LEU A 221 5.83 24.76 -23.72
CA LEU A 221 5.78 24.94 -22.27
C LEU A 221 4.77 26.03 -21.85
N SER A 222 4.45 26.97 -22.75
CA SER A 222 3.38 27.94 -22.48
C SER A 222 2.02 27.25 -22.42
N PRO A 223 1.20 27.48 -21.37
CA PRO A 223 -0.13 26.89 -21.25
C PRO A 223 -1.08 27.39 -22.35
N THR A 224 -0.73 28.49 -23.02
CA THR A 224 -1.51 29.05 -24.12
C THR A 224 -1.72 28.05 -25.25
N TYR A 225 -0.72 27.20 -25.58
CA TYR A 225 -0.86 26.20 -26.64
C TYR A 225 -1.86 25.10 -26.26
N GLY A 226 -1.81 24.59 -25.03
CA GLY A 226 -2.79 23.63 -24.53
C GLY A 226 -4.20 24.23 -24.48
N ALA A 227 -4.34 25.47 -23.99
CA ALA A 227 -5.62 26.16 -23.95
C ALA A 227 -6.19 26.42 -25.36
N GLN A 228 -5.36 26.89 -26.30
CA GLN A 228 -5.74 27.07 -27.70
C GLN A 228 -6.16 25.75 -28.34
N PHE A 229 -5.43 24.67 -28.07
CA PHE A 229 -5.80 23.35 -28.58
C PHE A 229 -7.16 22.89 -28.05
N LEU A 230 -7.44 23.08 -26.75
CA LEU A 230 -8.75 22.77 -26.17
C LEU A 230 -9.89 23.58 -26.81
N VAL A 231 -9.66 24.88 -27.04
CA VAL A 231 -10.67 25.79 -27.61
C VAL A 231 -10.89 25.55 -29.10
N HIS A 232 -9.83 25.36 -29.89
CA HIS A 232 -9.92 25.25 -31.35
C HIS A 232 -10.27 23.84 -31.83
N HIS A 233 -9.87 22.79 -31.09
CA HIS A 233 -10.05 21.40 -31.51
C HIS A 233 -11.10 20.62 -30.71
N GLY A 234 -11.76 21.23 -29.72
CA GLY A 234 -12.98 20.74 -29.06
C GLY A 234 -13.01 19.24 -28.78
N VAL A 235 -13.74 18.48 -29.61
CA VAL A 235 -13.89 17.01 -29.50
C VAL A 235 -12.55 16.27 -29.65
N VAL A 236 -11.70 16.68 -30.58
CA VAL A 236 -10.36 16.07 -30.78
C VAL A 236 -9.50 16.32 -29.53
N ALA A 237 -9.60 17.50 -28.93
CA ALA A 237 -8.87 17.80 -27.71
C ALA A 237 -9.41 17.01 -26.51
N PHE A 238 -10.72 16.76 -26.45
CA PHE A 238 -11.35 15.90 -25.44
C PHE A 238 -10.87 14.44 -25.55
N ILE A 239 -10.76 13.91 -26.77
CA ILE A 239 -10.17 12.58 -27.03
C ILE A 239 -8.69 12.56 -26.60
N ALA A 240 -7.93 13.61 -26.95
CA ALA A 240 -6.52 13.72 -26.58
C ALA A 240 -6.34 13.69 -25.05
N LEU A 241 -7.20 14.38 -24.28
CA LEU A 241 -7.16 14.36 -22.82
C LEU A 241 -7.25 12.93 -22.24
N ALA A 242 -8.04 12.04 -22.86
CA ALA A 242 -8.16 10.65 -22.43
C ALA A 242 -6.83 9.89 -22.54
N SER A 243 -5.94 10.30 -23.45
CA SER A 243 -4.61 9.72 -23.65
C SER A 243 -3.51 10.49 -22.91
N VAL A 244 -3.62 11.81 -22.78
CA VAL A 244 -2.67 12.66 -22.03
C VAL A 244 -2.52 12.19 -20.58
N VAL A 245 -3.59 11.64 -19.98
CA VAL A 245 -3.53 11.10 -18.61
C VAL A 245 -2.47 10.02 -18.43
N LEU A 246 -2.11 9.29 -19.49
CA LEU A 246 -1.07 8.25 -19.47
C LEU A 246 0.30 8.80 -19.05
N ALA A 247 0.54 10.10 -19.22
CA ALA A 247 1.79 10.75 -18.82
C ALA A 247 1.90 11.04 -17.31
N VAL A 248 0.79 10.95 -16.57
CA VAL A 248 0.73 11.24 -15.12
C VAL A 248 0.43 10.00 -14.28
N THR A 249 0.42 8.82 -14.90
CA THR A 249 0.24 7.53 -14.21
C THR A 249 1.39 7.30 -13.25
N GLY A 250 1.13 6.60 -12.14
CA GLY A 250 2.12 6.38 -11.09
C GLY A 250 2.27 7.50 -10.06
N ALA A 251 1.58 8.64 -10.24
CA ALA A 251 1.56 9.70 -9.22
C ALA A 251 0.95 9.26 -7.88
N GLU A 252 0.08 8.24 -7.90
CA GLU A 252 -0.48 7.62 -6.71
C GLU A 252 0.46 6.61 -6.03
N ALA A 253 1.25 5.88 -6.81
CA ALA A 253 2.31 5.00 -6.29
C ALA A 253 3.35 5.82 -5.52
N LEU A 254 3.72 7.01 -6.04
CA LEU A 254 4.54 8.00 -5.34
C LEU A 254 4.04 8.30 -3.92
N TYR A 255 2.73 8.43 -3.76
CA TYR A 255 2.14 8.72 -2.45
C TYR A 255 2.10 7.49 -1.55
N ALA A 256 1.79 6.31 -2.11
CA ALA A 256 1.77 5.05 -1.35
C ALA A 256 3.16 4.67 -0.81
N ASP A 257 4.22 4.90 -1.59
CA ASP A 257 5.61 4.52 -1.25
C ASP A 257 6.33 5.55 -0.35
N MET A 258 5.61 6.57 0.12
CA MET A 258 6.18 7.55 1.05
C MET A 258 6.66 6.90 2.36
N GLY A 259 6.04 5.78 2.77
CA GLY A 259 6.41 5.05 3.99
C GLY A 259 7.85 4.54 4.01
N HIS A 260 8.44 4.24 2.83
CA HIS A 260 9.79 3.67 2.74
C HIS A 260 10.89 4.72 2.61
N PHE A 261 10.64 5.80 1.88
CA PHE A 261 11.69 6.78 1.55
C PHE A 261 11.48 8.15 2.22
N GLY A 262 10.26 8.42 2.67
CA GLY A 262 9.86 9.72 3.19
C GLY A 262 9.78 10.81 2.12
N ARG A 263 9.22 11.96 2.53
CA ARG A 263 8.92 13.07 1.61
C ARG A 263 10.15 13.73 0.97
N LYS A 264 11.22 13.97 1.74
CA LYS A 264 12.35 14.80 1.28
C LYS A 264 13.13 14.16 0.12
N PRO A 265 13.49 12.86 0.16
CA PRO A 265 14.17 12.19 -0.95
C PRO A 265 13.31 12.17 -2.22
N ILE A 266 12.03 11.82 -2.09
CA ILE A 266 11.06 11.83 -3.19
C ILE A 266 11.00 13.21 -3.86
N HIS A 267 10.83 14.27 -3.07
CA HIS A 267 10.75 15.64 -3.59
C HIS A 267 12.03 16.06 -4.33
N ARG A 268 13.22 15.71 -3.82
CA ARG A 268 14.50 16.05 -4.47
C ARG A 268 14.68 15.26 -5.77
N ALA A 269 14.48 13.95 -5.75
CA ALA A 269 14.54 13.09 -6.94
C ALA A 269 13.63 13.60 -8.07
N TRP A 270 12.41 14.03 -7.73
CA TRP A 270 11.47 14.60 -8.69
C TRP A 270 12.02 15.83 -9.41
N PHE A 271 12.34 16.89 -8.66
CA PHE A 271 12.70 18.18 -9.26
C PHE A 271 14.12 18.20 -9.87
N PHE A 272 15.05 17.40 -9.37
CA PHE A 272 16.44 17.40 -9.88
C PHE A 272 16.65 16.48 -11.07
N MET A 273 15.87 15.40 -11.23
CA MET A 273 16.13 14.43 -12.30
C MET A 273 14.88 14.03 -13.08
N VAL A 274 13.83 13.57 -12.40
CA VAL A 274 12.67 12.96 -13.08
C VAL A 274 11.89 13.98 -13.90
N PHE A 275 11.48 15.09 -13.28
CA PHE A 275 10.70 16.13 -13.95
C PHE A 275 11.45 16.78 -15.13
N PRO A 276 12.75 17.17 -15.01
CA PRO A 276 13.53 17.62 -16.14
C PRO A 276 13.66 16.58 -17.26
N ALA A 277 13.97 15.32 -16.94
CA ALA A 277 14.14 14.26 -17.93
C ALA A 277 12.86 13.98 -18.73
N LEU A 278 11.71 13.88 -18.03
CA LEU A 278 10.40 13.70 -18.67
C LEU A 278 10.04 14.90 -19.56
N THR A 279 10.26 16.12 -19.07
CA THR A 279 9.98 17.35 -19.83
C THR A 279 10.79 17.39 -21.13
N LEU A 280 12.11 17.13 -21.04
CA LEU A 280 12.99 17.07 -22.21
C LEU A 280 12.56 15.97 -23.18
N ASN A 281 12.19 14.79 -22.68
CA ASN A 281 11.78 13.68 -23.52
C ASN A 281 10.48 13.98 -24.28
N TYR A 282 9.43 14.47 -23.62
CA TYR A 282 8.16 14.80 -24.28
C TYR A 282 8.31 15.96 -25.29
N LEU A 283 9.11 16.98 -24.98
CA LEU A 283 9.48 18.02 -25.94
C LEU A 283 10.24 17.44 -27.15
N GLY A 284 11.19 16.54 -26.91
CA GLY A 284 11.95 15.86 -27.96
C GLY A 284 11.08 15.01 -28.87
N GLN A 285 10.15 14.22 -28.31
CA GLN A 285 9.18 13.45 -29.10
C GLN A 285 8.28 14.37 -29.94
N GLY A 286 7.82 15.49 -29.38
CA GLY A 286 7.07 16.50 -30.13
C GLY A 286 7.88 17.12 -31.28
N SER A 287 9.15 17.45 -31.03
CA SER A 287 10.08 17.94 -32.06
C SER A 287 10.26 16.95 -33.21
N LEU A 288 10.44 15.66 -32.87
CA LEU A 288 10.59 14.59 -33.86
C LEU A 288 9.34 14.46 -34.73
N ILE A 289 8.14 14.44 -34.12
CA ILE A 289 6.87 14.31 -34.86
C ILE A 289 6.63 15.49 -35.80
N LEU A 290 6.99 16.72 -35.39
CA LEU A 290 6.90 17.91 -36.25
C LEU A 290 7.77 17.79 -37.51
N ARG A 291 8.99 17.25 -37.35
CA ARG A 291 9.95 17.08 -38.44
C ARG A 291 9.64 15.85 -39.30
N ARG A 292 9.11 14.79 -38.70
CA ARG A 292 8.90 13.46 -39.29
C ARG A 292 7.57 12.85 -38.80
N PRO A 293 6.43 13.23 -39.40
CA PRO A 293 5.10 12.78 -38.99
C PRO A 293 4.92 11.25 -38.95
N GLU A 294 5.68 10.51 -39.77
CA GLU A 294 5.67 9.05 -39.82
C GLU A 294 6.12 8.39 -38.51
N THR A 295 6.84 9.12 -37.64
CA THR A 295 7.38 8.61 -36.37
C THR A 295 6.31 8.41 -35.29
N VAL A 296 5.07 8.87 -35.51
CA VAL A 296 3.92 8.68 -34.62
C VAL A 296 3.69 7.21 -34.25
N SER A 297 4.08 6.26 -35.09
CA SER A 297 3.91 4.83 -34.80
C SER A 297 4.71 4.37 -33.59
N ASN A 298 5.88 4.97 -33.31
CA ASN A 298 6.71 4.67 -32.15
C ASN A 298 7.69 5.83 -31.87
N PRO A 299 7.21 6.98 -31.38
CA PRO A 299 8.01 8.19 -31.25
C PRO A 299 9.15 8.01 -30.24
N PHE A 300 9.00 7.15 -29.24
CA PHE A 300 10.03 6.91 -28.23
C PHE A 300 11.26 6.18 -28.81
N PHE A 301 11.07 5.03 -29.46
CA PHE A 301 12.21 4.27 -29.99
C PHE A 301 12.80 4.92 -31.24
N LEU A 302 11.99 5.63 -32.03
CA LEU A 302 12.46 6.40 -33.20
C LEU A 302 13.19 7.70 -32.82
N LEU A 303 13.07 8.15 -31.56
CA LEU A 303 13.90 9.22 -30.99
C LEU A 303 15.38 8.82 -30.91
N MET A 304 15.65 7.51 -30.83
CA MET A 304 17.00 6.98 -30.67
C MET A 304 17.68 6.76 -32.04
N PRO A 305 18.99 7.04 -32.16
CA PRO A 305 19.80 6.56 -33.28
C PRO A 305 19.65 5.05 -33.50
N SER A 306 19.68 4.60 -34.75
CA SER A 306 19.44 3.18 -35.11
C SER A 306 20.32 2.19 -34.35
N TRP A 307 21.59 2.53 -34.10
CA TRP A 307 22.53 1.67 -33.36
C TRP A 307 22.17 1.49 -31.88
N SER A 308 21.48 2.45 -31.26
CA SER A 308 21.13 2.43 -29.83
C SER A 308 19.72 1.92 -29.56
N GLN A 309 18.89 1.69 -30.59
CA GLN A 309 17.51 1.22 -30.42
C GLN A 309 17.42 -0.15 -29.72
N LEU A 310 18.26 -1.13 -30.09
CA LEU A 310 18.25 -2.44 -29.44
C LEU A 310 18.75 -2.39 -27.97
N PRO A 311 19.89 -1.73 -27.65
CA PRO A 311 20.26 -1.45 -26.26
C PRO A 311 19.15 -0.73 -25.47
N MET A 312 18.44 0.20 -26.10
CA MET A 312 17.32 0.92 -25.49
C MET A 312 16.15 0.00 -25.15
N VAL A 313 15.85 -1.00 -25.99
CA VAL A 313 14.81 -2.02 -25.70
C VAL A 313 15.17 -2.81 -24.44
N ILE A 314 16.43 -3.22 -24.28
CA ILE A 314 16.90 -3.94 -23.10
C ILE A 314 16.76 -3.05 -21.86
N LEU A 315 17.26 -1.81 -21.94
CA LEU A 315 17.17 -0.86 -20.83
C LEU A 315 15.72 -0.54 -20.46
N ALA A 316 14.84 -0.34 -21.45
CA ALA A 316 13.40 -0.14 -21.24
C ALA A 316 12.76 -1.35 -20.58
N THR A 317 13.13 -2.57 -20.99
CA THR A 317 12.61 -3.79 -20.38
C THR A 317 13.00 -3.86 -18.90
N ILE A 318 14.25 -3.52 -18.55
CA ILE A 318 14.70 -3.48 -17.15
C ILE A 318 13.98 -2.36 -16.38
N ALA A 319 13.86 -1.15 -16.96
CA ALA A 319 13.18 -0.03 -16.33
C ALA A 319 11.69 -0.31 -16.07
N THR A 320 11.01 -0.98 -17.00
CA THR A 320 9.60 -1.36 -16.86
C THR A 320 9.38 -2.53 -15.89
N VAL A 321 10.35 -3.43 -15.77
CA VAL A 321 10.40 -4.42 -14.68
C VAL A 321 10.48 -3.70 -13.33
N ILE A 322 11.39 -2.73 -13.19
CA ILE A 322 11.52 -1.92 -11.96
C ILE A 322 10.24 -1.13 -11.67
N ALA A 323 9.63 -0.50 -12.68
CA ALA A 323 8.35 0.19 -12.57
C ALA A 323 7.23 -0.72 -12.07
N SER A 324 7.16 -1.94 -12.59
CA SER A 324 6.18 -2.94 -12.18
C SER A 324 6.38 -3.37 -10.72
N GLN A 325 7.63 -3.42 -10.23
CA GLN A 325 7.93 -3.72 -8.82
C GLN A 325 7.37 -2.68 -7.86
N ALA A 326 7.43 -1.39 -8.23
CA ALA A 326 6.87 -0.30 -7.43
C ALA A 326 5.38 -0.51 -7.20
N VAL A 327 4.63 -0.77 -8.28
CA VAL A 327 3.18 -0.98 -8.22
C VAL A 327 2.81 -2.23 -7.44
N ILE A 328 3.52 -3.34 -7.63
CA ILE A 328 3.31 -4.59 -6.88
C ILE A 328 3.55 -4.35 -5.38
N SER A 329 4.64 -3.65 -5.02
CA SER A 329 4.97 -3.30 -3.63
C SER A 329 3.91 -2.37 -3.03
N GLY A 330 3.45 -1.37 -3.79
CA GLY A 330 2.35 -0.49 -3.42
C GLY A 330 1.05 -1.26 -3.14
N ALA A 331 0.72 -2.26 -3.96
CA ALA A 331 -0.43 -3.14 -3.73
C ALA A 331 -0.29 -3.96 -2.44
N PHE A 332 0.90 -4.47 -2.12
CA PHE A 332 1.16 -5.14 -0.84
C PHE A 332 1.02 -4.19 0.35
N SER A 333 1.51 -2.95 0.24
CA SER A 333 1.36 -1.93 1.29
C SER A 333 -0.12 -1.58 1.52
N VAL A 334 -0.87 -1.30 0.45
CA VAL A 334 -2.33 -1.04 0.52
C VAL A 334 -3.07 -2.24 1.12
N THR A 335 -2.66 -3.48 0.81
CA THR A 335 -3.23 -4.69 1.41
C THR A 335 -3.03 -4.73 2.92
N ARG A 336 -1.78 -4.51 3.36
CA ARG A 336 -1.42 -4.48 4.78
C ARG A 336 -2.16 -3.37 5.53
N GLN A 337 -2.21 -2.17 4.95
CA GLN A 337 -2.97 -1.04 5.52
C GLN A 337 -4.47 -1.37 5.60
N ALA A 338 -5.03 -2.07 4.61
CA ALA A 338 -6.41 -2.57 4.66
C ALA A 338 -6.64 -3.57 5.79
N MET A 339 -5.68 -4.46 6.06
CA MET A 339 -5.75 -5.40 7.19
C MET A 339 -5.74 -4.65 8.53
N GLN A 340 -4.80 -3.71 8.70
CA GLN A 340 -4.65 -2.90 9.93
C GLN A 340 -5.89 -2.04 10.20
N LEU A 341 -6.47 -1.42 9.17
CA LEU A 341 -7.71 -0.65 9.28
C LEU A 341 -8.97 -1.50 9.37
N GLY A 342 -8.81 -2.80 9.23
CA GLY A 342 -9.88 -3.74 9.44
C GLY A 342 -10.80 -4.02 8.26
N PHE A 343 -10.35 -3.69 7.06
CA PHE A 343 -11.06 -3.94 5.81
C PHE A 343 -10.74 -5.29 5.19
N LEU A 344 -9.69 -5.98 5.65
CA LEU A 344 -9.36 -7.37 5.28
C LEU A 344 -9.12 -8.26 6.50
N PRO A 345 -9.28 -9.60 6.38
CA PRO A 345 -8.81 -10.55 7.39
C PRO A 345 -7.29 -10.52 7.50
N HIS A 346 -6.76 -11.08 8.59
CA HIS A 346 -5.34 -11.36 8.68
C HIS A 346 -4.95 -12.40 7.62
N MET A 347 -4.22 -11.96 6.60
CA MET A 347 -3.62 -12.82 5.58
C MET A 347 -2.16 -13.09 5.91
N THR A 348 -1.61 -14.18 5.37
CA THR A 348 -0.18 -14.48 5.50
C THR A 348 0.66 -13.37 4.89
N ILE A 349 1.37 -12.65 5.75
CA ILE A 349 2.35 -11.63 5.39
C ILE A 349 3.73 -12.22 5.67
N ARG A 350 4.63 -12.14 4.69
CA ARG A 350 6.06 -12.41 4.91
C ARG A 350 6.82 -11.09 4.80
N HIS A 351 7.51 -10.70 5.86
CA HIS A 351 8.41 -9.55 5.81
C HIS A 351 9.67 -9.94 5.04
N THR A 352 10.07 -9.13 4.06
CA THR A 352 11.20 -9.45 3.16
C THR A 352 12.49 -8.71 3.50
N SER A 353 12.47 -7.80 4.46
CA SER A 353 13.64 -7.05 4.94
C SER A 353 13.61 -6.93 6.45
N GLU A 354 14.76 -7.11 7.10
CA GLU A 354 14.96 -6.95 8.55
C GLU A 354 14.90 -5.49 9.02
N HIS A 355 15.06 -4.54 8.09
CA HIS A 355 15.22 -3.12 8.42
C HIS A 355 14.03 -2.25 8.00
N GLU A 356 13.20 -2.71 7.06
CA GLU A 356 12.13 -1.91 6.46
C GLU A 356 10.75 -2.55 6.66
N ILE A 357 9.96 -1.95 7.57
CA ILE A 357 8.57 -2.34 7.89
C ILE A 357 7.72 -2.55 6.64
N GLY A 358 7.92 -1.72 5.62
CA GLY A 358 7.09 -1.66 4.42
C GLY A 358 7.42 -2.69 3.35
N GLN A 359 8.51 -3.46 3.47
CA GLN A 359 8.83 -4.50 2.48
C GLN A 359 8.15 -5.82 2.85
N VAL A 360 6.96 -6.00 2.30
CA VAL A 360 6.05 -7.10 2.64
C VAL A 360 5.68 -7.87 1.37
N TYR A 361 5.74 -9.20 1.44
CA TYR A 361 5.24 -10.10 0.43
C TYR A 361 3.87 -10.66 0.84
N VAL A 362 2.85 -10.47 -0.02
CA VAL A 362 1.50 -11.02 0.15
C VAL A 362 1.22 -12.03 -0.97
N PRO A 363 1.34 -13.35 -0.74
CA PRO A 363 1.28 -14.37 -1.80
C PRO A 363 -0.02 -14.36 -2.61
N VAL A 364 -1.16 -14.19 -1.93
CA VAL A 364 -2.49 -14.20 -2.58
C VAL A 364 -2.63 -13.04 -3.55
N VAL A 365 -2.22 -11.84 -3.14
CA VAL A 365 -2.27 -10.64 -3.98
C VAL A 365 -1.28 -10.74 -5.14
N ASN A 366 -0.08 -11.28 -4.88
CA ASN A 366 0.94 -11.50 -5.90
C ASN A 366 0.42 -12.35 -7.06
N TRP A 367 -0.13 -13.53 -6.76
CA TRP A 367 -0.62 -14.44 -7.79
C TRP A 367 -1.90 -13.96 -8.45
N PHE A 368 -2.77 -13.26 -7.71
CA PHE A 368 -3.93 -12.59 -8.28
C PHE A 368 -3.52 -11.54 -9.32
N LEU A 369 -2.57 -10.67 -8.99
CA LEU A 369 -2.02 -9.68 -9.92
C LEU A 369 -1.32 -10.37 -11.11
N CYS A 370 -0.48 -11.38 -10.87
CA CYS A 370 0.20 -12.13 -11.94
C CYS A 370 -0.78 -12.69 -12.96
N CYS A 371 -1.84 -13.35 -12.50
CA CYS A 371 -2.87 -13.93 -13.35
C CYS A 371 -3.56 -12.83 -14.17
N THR A 372 -3.98 -11.75 -13.52
CA THR A 372 -4.74 -10.68 -14.17
C THR A 372 -3.89 -9.90 -15.18
N VAL A 373 -2.64 -9.57 -14.84
CA VAL A 373 -1.66 -8.93 -15.74
C VAL A 373 -1.41 -9.82 -16.97
N THR A 374 -1.25 -11.13 -16.77
CA THR A 374 -1.03 -12.08 -17.87
C THR A 374 -2.24 -12.14 -18.81
N VAL A 375 -3.46 -12.18 -18.26
CA VAL A 375 -4.70 -12.12 -19.03
C VAL A 375 -4.81 -10.82 -19.82
N LEU A 376 -4.42 -9.68 -19.24
CA LEU A 376 -4.40 -8.39 -19.93
C LEU A 376 -3.42 -8.38 -21.12
N VAL A 377 -2.19 -8.87 -20.90
CA VAL A 377 -1.16 -8.93 -21.96
C VAL A 377 -1.64 -9.80 -23.13
N ILE A 378 -2.19 -10.98 -22.84
CA ILE A 378 -2.69 -11.91 -23.86
C ILE A 378 -3.95 -11.38 -24.54
N GLY A 379 -4.89 -10.83 -23.77
CA GLY A 379 -6.19 -10.39 -24.25
C GLY A 379 -6.13 -9.15 -25.15
N PHE A 380 -5.23 -8.21 -24.84
CA PHE A 380 -5.05 -6.99 -25.64
C PHE A 380 -3.98 -7.14 -26.73
N GLY A 381 -2.87 -7.84 -26.45
CA GLY A 381 -1.82 -8.16 -27.42
C GLY A 381 -0.95 -6.98 -27.92
N SER A 382 -1.37 -5.72 -27.73
CA SER A 382 -0.57 -4.52 -28.05
C SER A 382 -0.74 -3.41 -27.01
N SER A 383 0.30 -2.59 -26.81
CA SER A 383 0.25 -1.47 -25.86
C SER A 383 -0.83 -0.46 -26.24
N ALA A 384 -0.99 -0.14 -27.53
CA ALA A 384 -2.00 0.78 -28.03
C ALA A 384 -3.43 0.33 -27.70
N SER A 385 -3.73 -0.97 -27.90
CA SER A 385 -5.04 -1.52 -27.54
C SER A 385 -5.30 -1.49 -26.02
N LEU A 386 -4.29 -1.82 -25.21
CA LEU A 386 -4.37 -1.79 -23.75
C LEU A 386 -4.55 -0.34 -23.24
N ALA A 387 -3.87 0.63 -23.85
CA ALA A 387 -3.98 2.05 -23.53
C ALA A 387 -5.38 2.63 -23.85
N SER A 388 -6.06 2.05 -24.84
CA SER A 388 -7.44 2.42 -25.19
C SER A 388 -8.47 1.98 -24.14
N ALA A 389 -8.12 0.98 -23.32
CA ALA A 389 -8.91 0.51 -22.18
C ALA A 389 -8.46 1.11 -20.83
N TYR A 390 -7.44 1.97 -20.82
CA TYR A 390 -6.81 2.50 -19.62
C TYR A 390 -7.27 3.93 -19.28
N GLY A 391 -7.27 4.25 -17.97
CA GLY A 391 -7.36 5.63 -17.46
C GLY A 391 -8.59 5.95 -16.63
N VAL A 392 -9.68 5.19 -16.74
CA VAL A 392 -10.90 5.43 -15.94
C VAL A 392 -10.65 5.20 -14.44
N ALA A 393 -10.00 4.09 -14.09
CA ALA A 393 -9.69 3.76 -12.70
C ALA A 393 -8.73 4.79 -12.08
N VAL A 394 -7.63 5.13 -12.76
CA VAL A 394 -6.65 6.14 -12.33
C VAL A 394 -7.30 7.50 -12.06
N THR A 395 -8.06 8.01 -13.03
CA THR A 395 -8.65 9.36 -12.92
C THR A 395 -9.67 9.42 -11.80
N ALA A 396 -10.46 8.35 -11.61
CA ALA A 396 -11.32 8.22 -10.45
C ALA A 396 -10.51 8.20 -9.14
N THR A 397 -9.41 7.46 -9.08
CA THR A 397 -8.52 7.43 -7.90
C THR A 397 -7.91 8.80 -7.61
N PHE A 398 -7.53 9.58 -8.62
CA PHE A 398 -7.05 10.96 -8.45
C PHE A 398 -8.12 11.86 -7.82
N MET A 399 -9.34 11.83 -8.36
CA MET A 399 -10.46 12.61 -7.82
C MET A 399 -10.76 12.23 -6.37
N LEU A 400 -10.80 10.93 -6.06
CA LEU A 400 -11.04 10.44 -4.71
C LEU A 400 -9.93 10.85 -3.74
N ASN A 401 -8.67 10.75 -4.15
CA ASN A 401 -7.53 11.24 -3.36
C ASN A 401 -7.66 12.74 -3.08
N THR A 402 -8.02 13.55 -4.08
CA THR A 402 -8.22 14.99 -3.91
C THR A 402 -9.35 15.28 -2.93
N ILE A 403 -10.49 14.60 -3.04
CA ILE A 403 -11.63 14.77 -2.11
C ILE A 403 -11.23 14.43 -0.67
N LEU A 404 -10.57 13.27 -0.46
CA LEU A 404 -10.15 12.83 0.86
C LEU A 404 -9.07 13.74 1.45
N PHE A 405 -8.10 14.17 0.64
CA PHE A 405 -7.06 15.11 1.04
C PHE A 405 -7.65 16.45 1.47
N LEU A 406 -8.58 17.02 0.71
CA LEU A 406 -9.22 18.29 1.06
C LEU A 406 -10.07 18.16 2.33
N ALA A 407 -10.75 17.03 2.54
CA ALA A 407 -11.48 16.76 3.77
C ALA A 407 -10.55 16.70 4.99
N VAL A 408 -9.43 15.98 4.89
CA VAL A 408 -8.40 15.91 5.94
C VAL A 408 -7.78 17.29 6.18
N ALA A 409 -7.43 18.04 5.13
CA ALA A 409 -6.86 19.38 5.25
C ALA A 409 -7.81 20.35 5.97
N ARG A 410 -9.12 20.23 5.73
CA ARG A 410 -10.15 21.07 6.35
C ARG A 410 -10.38 20.72 7.83
N VAL A 411 -10.43 19.44 8.17
CA VAL A 411 -10.85 18.96 9.49
C VAL A 411 -9.66 18.82 10.43
N LEU A 412 -8.57 18.18 9.97
CA LEU A 412 -7.37 17.94 10.79
C LEU A 412 -6.46 19.17 10.87
N LYS A 413 -6.21 19.84 9.73
CA LYS A 413 -5.22 20.93 9.64
C LYS A 413 -5.82 22.33 9.78
N GLY A 414 -7.14 22.43 9.99
CA GLY A 414 -7.82 23.73 10.17
C GLY A 414 -7.67 24.70 8.99
N VAL A 415 -7.39 24.20 7.78
CA VAL A 415 -7.12 25.07 6.63
C VAL A 415 -8.35 25.91 6.29
N ALA A 416 -8.13 27.20 6.05
CA ALA A 416 -9.20 28.16 5.77
C ALA A 416 -10.07 27.73 4.58
N PRO A 417 -11.41 27.89 4.64
CA PRO A 417 -12.34 27.41 3.61
C PRO A 417 -12.03 27.92 2.19
N TRP A 418 -11.55 29.16 2.06
CA TRP A 418 -11.20 29.72 0.75
C TRP A 418 -10.01 29.01 0.10
N LYS A 419 -9.02 28.56 0.89
CA LYS A 419 -7.86 27.78 0.38
C LYS A 419 -8.31 26.40 -0.10
N ILE A 420 -9.26 25.80 0.61
CA ILE A 420 -9.90 24.55 0.19
C ILE A 420 -10.67 24.74 -1.10
N ALA A 421 -11.44 25.83 -1.23
CA ALA A 421 -12.18 26.15 -2.45
C ALA A 421 -11.24 26.35 -3.64
N VAL A 422 -10.14 27.10 -3.48
CA VAL A 422 -9.13 27.27 -4.53
C VAL A 422 -8.51 25.93 -4.94
N GLY A 423 -8.11 25.10 -3.97
CA GLY A 423 -7.56 23.77 -4.25
C GLY A 423 -8.58 22.85 -4.95
N ALA A 424 -9.84 22.88 -4.52
CA ALA A 424 -10.93 22.14 -5.14
C ALA A 424 -11.14 22.56 -6.60
N VAL A 425 -11.26 23.86 -6.86
CA VAL A 425 -11.44 24.39 -8.22
C VAL A 425 -10.25 24.03 -9.10
N LEU A 426 -9.01 24.19 -8.61
CA LEU A 426 -7.81 23.91 -9.40
C LEU A 426 -7.68 22.43 -9.77
N PHE A 427 -7.75 21.53 -8.77
CA PHE A 427 -7.48 20.11 -8.98
C PHE A 427 -8.70 19.36 -9.50
N LEU A 428 -9.89 19.54 -8.90
CA LEU A 428 -11.07 18.78 -9.30
C LEU A 428 -11.56 19.18 -10.69
N THR A 429 -11.40 20.43 -11.14
CA THR A 429 -11.78 20.80 -12.52
C THR A 429 -10.93 20.04 -13.53
N THR A 430 -9.61 20.01 -13.32
CA THR A 430 -8.66 19.30 -14.19
C THR A 430 -8.91 17.78 -14.16
N GLU A 431 -9.08 17.21 -12.96
CA GLU A 431 -9.32 15.77 -12.80
C GLU A 431 -10.68 15.34 -13.33
N THR A 432 -11.72 16.16 -13.18
CA THR A 432 -13.05 15.91 -13.75
C THR A 432 -12.98 15.93 -15.28
N ALA A 433 -12.20 16.83 -15.88
CA ALA A 433 -11.99 16.83 -17.33
C ALA A 433 -11.30 15.53 -17.79
N PHE A 434 -10.26 15.08 -17.10
CA PHE A 434 -9.61 13.80 -17.39
C PHE A 434 -10.54 12.60 -17.19
N PHE A 435 -11.31 12.57 -16.10
CA PHE A 435 -12.26 11.51 -15.80
C PHE A 435 -13.38 11.45 -16.85
N ALA A 436 -13.95 12.60 -17.21
CA ALA A 436 -14.96 12.69 -18.25
C ALA A 436 -14.44 12.21 -19.61
N ALA A 437 -13.23 12.63 -19.99
CA ALA A 437 -12.56 12.18 -21.21
C ALA A 437 -12.31 10.66 -21.20
N ASN A 438 -11.91 10.08 -20.07
CA ASN A 438 -11.68 8.64 -19.98
C ASN A 438 -12.97 7.82 -19.90
N LEU A 439 -14.10 8.40 -19.49
CA LEU A 439 -15.36 7.66 -19.37
C LEU A 439 -15.84 7.09 -20.72
N THR A 440 -15.46 7.70 -21.84
CA THR A 440 -15.72 7.18 -23.19
C THR A 440 -15.00 5.85 -23.47
N LYS A 441 -13.89 5.56 -22.77
CA LYS A 441 -13.12 4.32 -22.92
C LYS A 441 -13.78 3.10 -22.27
N VAL A 442 -14.83 3.29 -21.46
CA VAL A 442 -15.53 2.18 -20.78
C VAL A 442 -16.05 1.17 -21.80
N ILE A 443 -16.55 1.63 -22.95
CA ILE A 443 -17.04 0.75 -24.04
C ILE A 443 -15.91 0.05 -24.81
N HIS A 444 -14.68 0.55 -24.74
CA HIS A 444 -13.50 0.03 -25.45
C HIS A 444 -12.55 -0.77 -24.54
N GLY A 445 -13.04 -1.25 -23.39
CA GLY A 445 -12.29 -2.11 -22.48
C GLY A 445 -12.04 -1.52 -21.09
N GLY A 446 -12.34 -0.23 -20.88
CA GLY A 446 -12.24 0.44 -19.57
C GLY A 446 -13.19 -0.12 -18.50
N TRP A 447 -14.13 -0.99 -18.88
CA TRP A 447 -14.96 -1.75 -17.94
C TRP A 447 -14.17 -2.78 -17.12
N LEU A 448 -13.05 -3.31 -17.64
CA LEU A 448 -12.33 -4.41 -16.99
C LEU A 448 -11.66 -3.98 -15.67
N PRO A 449 -10.89 -2.86 -15.61
CA PRO A 449 -10.36 -2.35 -14.35
C PRO A 449 -11.46 -2.01 -13.33
N LEU A 450 -12.60 -1.49 -13.80
CA LEU A 450 -13.76 -1.19 -12.97
C LEU A 450 -14.43 -2.45 -12.42
N LEU A 451 -14.49 -3.53 -13.22
CA LEU A 451 -15.02 -4.82 -12.78
C LEU A 451 -14.15 -5.40 -11.65
N VAL A 452 -12.82 -5.33 -11.80
CA VAL A 452 -11.93 -5.78 -10.72
C VAL A 452 -12.05 -4.88 -9.49
N ALA A 453 -12.10 -3.55 -9.66
CA ALA A 453 -12.33 -2.63 -8.55
C ALA A 453 -13.67 -2.92 -7.85
N THR A 454 -14.73 -3.25 -8.60
CA THR A 454 -16.04 -3.62 -8.04
C THR A 454 -15.96 -4.93 -7.24
N PHE A 455 -15.21 -5.92 -7.74
CA PHE A 455 -14.95 -7.17 -7.04
C PHE A 455 -14.21 -6.91 -5.71
N VAL A 456 -13.09 -6.18 -5.74
CA VAL A 456 -12.30 -5.84 -4.56
C VAL A 456 -13.12 -5.02 -3.57
N PHE A 457 -13.87 -4.02 -4.03
CA PHE A 457 -14.76 -3.22 -3.18
C PHE A 457 -15.82 -4.09 -2.50
N THR A 458 -16.38 -5.07 -3.21
CA THR A 458 -17.35 -6.02 -2.66
C THR A 458 -16.74 -6.88 -1.56
N VAL A 459 -15.50 -7.34 -1.74
CA VAL A 459 -14.74 -8.09 -0.72
C VAL A 459 -14.49 -7.21 0.52
N LEU A 460 -13.87 -6.03 0.36
CA LEU A 460 -13.53 -5.12 1.46
C LEU A 460 -14.78 -4.67 2.24
N SER A 461 -15.82 -4.24 1.52
CA SER A 461 -17.06 -3.78 2.14
C SER A 461 -17.82 -4.91 2.85
N THR A 462 -17.77 -6.14 2.32
CA THR A 462 -18.39 -7.32 2.95
C THR A 462 -17.65 -7.73 4.21
N TRP A 463 -16.32 -7.76 4.19
CA TRP A 463 -15.52 -8.03 5.37
C TRP A 463 -15.76 -7.01 6.47
N ARG A 464 -15.69 -5.70 6.13
CA ARG A 464 -15.98 -4.61 7.08
C ARG A 464 -17.35 -4.76 7.73
N ARG A 465 -18.38 -5.03 6.92
CA ARG A 465 -19.75 -5.18 7.41
C ARG A 465 -19.91 -6.43 8.28
N GLY A 466 -19.27 -7.54 7.90
CA GLY A 466 -19.31 -8.79 8.67
C GLY A 466 -18.63 -8.63 10.02
N ARG A 467 -17.43 -8.02 10.05
CA ARG A 467 -16.74 -7.69 11.29
C ARG A 467 -17.58 -6.77 12.20
N ALA A 468 -18.20 -5.73 11.64
CA ALA A 468 -19.04 -4.83 12.41
C ALA A 468 -20.27 -5.51 13.06
N ILE A 469 -20.64 -6.72 12.61
CA ILE A 469 -21.70 -7.55 13.20
C ILE A 469 -21.09 -8.59 14.16
N VAL A 470 -20.02 -9.28 13.75
CA VAL A 470 -19.37 -10.33 14.54
C VAL A 470 -18.70 -9.79 15.78
N THR A 471 -17.97 -8.67 15.69
CA THR A 471 -17.15 -8.16 16.79
C THR A 471 -18.00 -7.82 18.01
N PRO A 472 -19.10 -7.05 17.92
CA PRO A 472 -19.96 -6.82 19.08
C PRO A 472 -20.55 -8.12 19.65
N ASN A 473 -21.07 -9.01 18.80
CA ASN A 473 -21.64 -10.30 19.24
C ASN A 473 -20.60 -11.14 19.99
N ARG A 474 -19.35 -11.13 19.50
CA ARG A 474 -18.21 -11.80 20.13
C ARG A 474 -17.89 -11.18 21.48
N THR A 475 -17.73 -9.85 21.56
CA THR A 475 -17.41 -9.15 22.81
C THR A 475 -18.50 -9.34 23.86
N THR A 476 -19.78 -9.41 23.46
CA THR A 476 -20.88 -9.73 24.39
C THR A 476 -20.79 -11.15 24.94
N LEU A 477 -20.42 -12.13 24.12
CA LEU A 477 -20.24 -13.53 24.57
C LEU A 477 -18.99 -13.71 25.42
N GLU A 478 -17.91 -12.97 25.12
CA GLU A 478 -16.68 -12.99 25.92
C GLU A 478 -16.92 -12.37 27.30
N GLY A 479 -17.59 -11.22 27.36
CA GLY A 479 -17.73 -10.43 28.57
C GLY A 479 -16.40 -9.83 29.06
N PRO A 480 -16.44 -8.89 30.01
CA PRO A 480 -15.23 -8.28 30.59
C PRO A 480 -14.46 -9.31 31.45
N LEU A 481 -13.12 -9.25 31.42
CA LEU A 481 -12.25 -10.22 32.08
C LEU A 481 -12.29 -10.12 33.61
N ARG A 482 -12.05 -8.92 34.17
CA ARG A 482 -12.01 -8.72 35.63
C ARG A 482 -13.32 -9.14 36.33
N PRO A 483 -14.50 -8.72 35.85
CA PRO A 483 -15.77 -9.16 36.45
C PRO A 483 -15.98 -10.68 36.36
N PHE A 484 -15.46 -11.34 35.32
CA PHE A 484 -15.53 -12.81 35.26
C PHE A 484 -14.66 -13.48 36.31
N VAL A 485 -13.46 -12.94 36.57
CA VAL A 485 -12.60 -13.44 37.65
C VAL A 485 -13.28 -13.24 39.01
N ASP A 486 -13.87 -12.07 39.25
CA ASP A 486 -14.65 -11.79 40.46
C ASP A 486 -15.86 -12.74 40.61
N GLU A 487 -16.56 -13.05 39.52
CA GLU A 487 -17.65 -14.03 39.49
C GLU A 487 -17.16 -15.45 39.85
N VAL A 488 -15.99 -15.85 39.35
CA VAL A 488 -15.39 -17.17 39.61
C VAL A 488 -14.97 -17.32 41.07
N ASP A 489 -14.37 -16.28 41.65
CA ASP A 489 -13.93 -16.24 43.04
C ASP A 489 -15.12 -16.25 44.02
N ALA A 490 -16.21 -15.57 43.67
CA ALA A 490 -17.42 -15.47 44.49
C ALA A 490 -18.34 -16.71 44.47
N LEU A 491 -18.01 -17.78 43.73
CA LEU A 491 -18.86 -18.97 43.61
C LEU A 491 -18.85 -19.83 44.89
N GLU A 492 -20.04 -20.17 45.38
CA GLU A 492 -20.25 -21.14 46.46
C GLU A 492 -21.11 -22.33 46.00
N PRO A 493 -20.60 -23.59 46.09
CA PRO A 493 -19.25 -23.97 46.48
C PRO A 493 -18.20 -23.54 45.42
N PRO A 494 -16.92 -23.38 45.82
CA PRO A 494 -15.86 -22.96 44.90
C PRO A 494 -15.69 -23.96 43.75
N ILE A 495 -15.28 -23.44 42.60
CA ILE A 495 -15.00 -24.25 41.41
C ILE A 495 -13.93 -25.32 41.69
N HIS A 496 -14.12 -26.50 41.11
CA HIS A 496 -13.17 -27.58 41.25
C HIS A 496 -11.82 -27.24 40.60
N ARG A 497 -10.74 -27.24 41.40
CA ARG A 497 -9.37 -26.98 40.92
C ARG A 497 -8.64 -28.29 40.58
N VAL A 498 -8.26 -28.45 39.31
CA VAL A 498 -7.52 -29.61 38.80
C VAL A 498 -6.01 -29.30 38.78
N ASP A 499 -5.18 -30.31 39.05
CA ASP A 499 -3.72 -30.16 38.99
C ASP A 499 -3.23 -29.79 37.58
N GLY A 500 -2.20 -28.94 37.52
CA GLY A 500 -1.54 -28.53 36.28
C GLY A 500 -1.76 -27.05 35.93
N VAL A 501 -1.26 -26.68 34.76
CA VAL A 501 -1.18 -25.30 34.27
C VAL A 501 -1.90 -25.21 32.94
N ALA A 502 -2.85 -24.28 32.83
CA ALA A 502 -3.61 -24.05 31.60
C ALA A 502 -3.36 -22.65 31.05
N VAL A 503 -2.94 -22.57 29.80
CA VAL A 503 -2.74 -21.29 29.09
C VAL A 503 -3.93 -21.03 28.18
N PHE A 504 -4.66 -19.96 28.45
CA PHE A 504 -5.77 -19.50 27.62
C PHE A 504 -5.32 -18.34 26.74
N LEU A 505 -5.31 -18.56 25.43
CA LEU A 505 -4.94 -17.53 24.47
C LEU A 505 -6.10 -16.58 24.20
N ASN A 506 -5.80 -15.29 24.23
CA ASN A 506 -6.78 -14.24 24.00
C ASN A 506 -6.31 -13.21 22.98
N ALA A 507 -7.26 -12.69 22.21
CA ALA A 507 -7.00 -11.64 21.22
C ALA A 507 -7.10 -10.22 21.80
N ASN A 508 -7.64 -10.09 23.02
CA ASN A 508 -7.84 -8.82 23.72
C ASN A 508 -7.27 -8.94 25.14
N ILE A 509 -6.96 -7.81 25.76
CA ILE A 509 -6.57 -7.71 27.17
C ILE A 509 -7.79 -7.48 28.08
N GLU A 510 -8.89 -6.95 27.56
CA GLU A 510 -10.04 -6.54 28.39
C GLU A 510 -11.14 -7.62 28.54
N THR A 511 -11.22 -8.58 27.62
CA THR A 511 -12.32 -9.54 27.53
C THR A 511 -11.92 -10.93 28.02
N THR A 512 -12.86 -11.72 28.51
CA THR A 512 -12.56 -13.11 28.94
C THR A 512 -12.34 -14.00 27.71
N PRO A 513 -11.30 -14.88 27.69
CA PRO A 513 -11.19 -15.89 26.65
C PRO A 513 -12.43 -16.79 26.64
N LEU A 514 -13.07 -16.97 25.48
CA LEU A 514 -14.26 -17.84 25.36
C LEU A 514 -13.98 -19.27 25.84
N ALA A 515 -12.79 -19.79 25.57
CA ALA A 515 -12.38 -21.11 26.04
C ALA A 515 -12.36 -21.19 27.59
N LEU A 516 -11.92 -20.13 28.28
CA LEU A 516 -11.91 -20.08 29.74
C LEU A 516 -13.34 -20.09 30.29
N ARG A 517 -14.18 -19.18 29.78
CA ARG A 517 -15.59 -19.09 30.16
C ARG A 517 -16.32 -20.40 29.90
N ALA A 518 -16.19 -20.97 28.70
CA ALA A 518 -16.84 -22.23 28.34
C ALA A 518 -16.34 -23.40 29.21
N ASN A 519 -15.05 -23.46 29.54
CA ASN A 519 -14.50 -24.49 30.41
C ASN A 519 -15.10 -24.41 31.81
N VAL A 520 -15.21 -23.21 32.37
CA VAL A 520 -15.84 -22.99 33.68
C VAL A 520 -17.34 -23.31 33.64
N GLU A 521 -18.06 -22.86 32.62
CA GLU A 521 -19.51 -23.04 32.50
C GLU A 521 -19.93 -24.48 32.22
N HIS A 522 -19.16 -25.24 31.43
CA HIS A 522 -19.56 -26.59 30.99
C HIS A 522 -18.89 -27.69 31.78
N ASN A 523 -17.60 -27.53 32.11
CA ASN A 523 -16.85 -28.56 32.83
C ASN A 523 -16.84 -28.32 34.34
N HIS A 524 -17.25 -27.12 34.78
CA HIS A 524 -17.23 -26.72 36.20
C HIS A 524 -15.86 -26.95 36.87
N ALA A 525 -14.78 -26.75 36.10
CA ALA A 525 -13.42 -27.03 36.52
C ALA A 525 -12.47 -25.93 36.03
N LEU A 526 -11.43 -25.66 36.82
CA LEU A 526 -10.35 -24.73 36.52
C LEU A 526 -9.01 -25.35 36.92
N HIS A 527 -7.90 -25.02 36.27
CA HIS A 527 -6.60 -25.54 36.67
C HIS A 527 -6.08 -24.79 37.90
N LYS A 528 -5.17 -25.41 38.68
CA LYS A 528 -4.52 -24.74 39.82
C LYS A 528 -3.80 -23.46 39.40
N THR A 529 -3.18 -23.44 38.22
CA THR A 529 -2.57 -22.23 37.66
C THR A 529 -3.14 -21.95 36.27
N VAL A 530 -3.63 -20.73 36.06
CA VAL A 530 -4.26 -20.27 34.83
C VAL A 530 -3.49 -19.07 34.30
N VAL A 531 -2.98 -19.18 33.08
CA VAL A 531 -2.29 -18.08 32.40
C VAL A 531 -3.15 -17.61 31.25
N ILE A 532 -3.66 -16.39 31.34
CA ILE A 532 -4.34 -15.75 30.22
C ILE A 532 -3.29 -15.01 29.41
N LEU A 533 -2.98 -15.50 28.21
CA LEU A 533 -1.93 -14.91 27.36
C LEU A 533 -2.54 -14.07 26.24
N SER A 534 -2.24 -12.77 26.25
CA SER A 534 -2.59 -11.82 25.18
C SER A 534 -1.33 -11.35 24.48
N MET A 535 -1.36 -11.26 23.15
CA MET A 535 -0.23 -10.75 22.35
C MET A 535 -0.56 -9.41 21.70
N MET A 536 0.35 -8.46 21.81
CA MET A 536 0.28 -7.16 21.16
C MET A 536 1.48 -6.98 20.23
N VAL A 537 1.22 -6.70 18.95
CA VAL A 537 2.28 -6.43 17.98
C VAL A 537 2.56 -4.93 17.94
N GLU A 538 3.78 -4.57 18.31
CA GLU A 538 4.32 -3.21 18.33
C GLU A 538 4.89 -2.80 16.96
N LYS A 539 5.04 -1.49 16.75
CA LYS A 539 5.60 -0.92 15.51
C LYS A 539 7.13 -0.95 15.44
N VAL A 540 7.80 -1.76 16.26
CA VAL A 540 9.26 -1.92 16.27
C VAL A 540 9.63 -3.31 15.72
N PRO A 541 10.80 -3.50 15.07
CA PRO A 541 11.16 -4.79 14.46
C PRO A 541 11.24 -5.91 15.50
N HIS A 542 11.90 -5.61 16.61
CA HIS A 542 12.00 -6.46 17.79
C HIS A 542 11.73 -5.61 19.02
N VAL A 543 10.88 -6.10 19.92
CA VAL A 543 10.74 -5.49 21.25
C VAL A 543 11.89 -5.98 22.13
N PRO A 544 12.60 -5.12 22.90
CA PRO A 544 13.64 -5.56 23.82
C PRO A 544 13.11 -6.57 24.84
N ALA A 545 13.89 -7.61 25.16
CA ALA A 545 13.43 -8.71 26.01
C ALA A 545 12.86 -8.26 27.37
N ALA A 546 13.41 -7.20 27.97
CA ALA A 546 12.95 -6.65 29.24
C ALA A 546 11.56 -5.98 29.18
N GLU A 547 11.10 -5.55 28.01
CA GLU A 547 9.81 -4.88 27.81
C GLU A 547 8.76 -5.80 27.15
N ARG A 548 9.14 -7.05 26.84
CA ARG A 548 8.29 -7.99 26.12
C ARG A 548 7.14 -8.51 26.95
N LEU A 549 7.30 -8.66 28.26
CA LEU A 549 6.32 -9.34 29.11
C LEU A 549 5.80 -8.36 30.16
N VAL A 550 4.49 -8.28 30.27
CA VAL A 550 3.78 -7.50 31.29
C VAL A 550 2.83 -8.45 32.02
N PHE A 551 2.95 -8.51 33.34
CA PHE A 551 2.13 -9.34 34.22
C PHE A 551 1.06 -8.46 34.89
N ASP A 552 -0.19 -8.95 34.93
CA ASP A 552 -1.32 -8.35 35.64
C ASP A 552 -2.05 -9.44 36.41
N ASP A 553 -2.10 -9.31 37.73
CA ASP A 553 -2.78 -10.26 38.64
C ASP A 553 -4.30 -10.05 38.65
N LEU A 554 -4.83 -9.18 37.78
CA LEU A 554 -6.26 -8.90 37.58
C LEU A 554 -7.02 -8.38 38.81
N GLY A 555 -6.35 -8.20 39.95
CA GLY A 555 -6.91 -7.74 41.21
C GLY A 555 -6.86 -8.77 42.34
N HIS A 556 -6.44 -10.01 42.06
CA HIS A 556 -6.39 -11.12 43.02
C HIS A 556 -5.01 -11.78 43.00
N THR A 557 -4.38 -11.97 44.16
CA THR A 557 -3.02 -12.57 44.23
C THR A 557 -2.99 -14.05 44.55
N ASP A 558 -4.12 -14.61 45.01
CA ASP A 558 -4.18 -15.94 45.63
C ASP A 558 -5.18 -16.87 44.91
N ASP A 559 -5.68 -16.46 43.73
CA ASP A 559 -6.66 -17.21 42.93
C ASP A 559 -6.00 -18.09 41.85
N GLY A 560 -4.67 -17.98 41.69
CA GLY A 560 -3.87 -18.64 40.67
C GLY A 560 -4.22 -18.29 39.22
N ILE A 561 -4.77 -17.09 38.98
CA ILE A 561 -5.08 -16.58 37.64
C ILE A 561 -4.19 -15.37 37.33
N ILE A 562 -3.33 -15.49 36.32
CA ILE A 562 -2.40 -14.43 35.91
C ILE A 562 -2.69 -14.03 34.47
N HIS A 563 -2.75 -12.73 34.20
CA HIS A 563 -2.79 -12.19 32.84
C HIS A 563 -1.40 -11.80 32.37
N LEU A 564 -0.91 -12.51 31.35
CA LEU A 564 0.37 -12.26 30.71
C LEU A 564 0.15 -11.55 29.37
N THR A 565 0.69 -10.35 29.24
CA THR A 565 0.68 -9.61 27.98
C THR A 565 2.07 -9.64 27.34
N ALA A 566 2.17 -10.27 26.17
CA ALA A 566 3.39 -10.34 25.37
C ALA A 566 3.40 -9.25 24.29
N ARG A 567 4.33 -8.30 24.37
CA ARG A 567 4.62 -7.29 23.36
C ARG A 567 5.67 -7.82 22.39
N LEU A 568 5.30 -7.92 21.12
CA LEU A 568 6.14 -8.47 20.05
C LEU A 568 6.41 -7.41 19.00
N GLY A 569 7.63 -7.35 18.49
CA GLY A 569 7.92 -6.58 17.29
C GLY A 569 7.28 -7.22 16.05
N PHE A 570 7.18 -6.47 14.96
CA PHE A 570 6.56 -6.98 13.73
C PHE A 570 7.36 -8.09 13.03
N GLN A 571 8.63 -8.32 13.43
CA GLN A 571 9.43 -9.47 13.00
C GLN A 571 9.64 -10.53 14.08
N ASP A 572 9.20 -10.26 15.31
CA ASP A 572 9.27 -11.27 16.35
C ASP A 572 8.31 -12.42 16.00
N GLU A 573 8.84 -13.64 16.00
CA GLU A 573 8.03 -14.82 15.78
C GLU A 573 7.10 -15.04 16.98
N PRO A 574 5.77 -15.12 16.78
CA PRO A 574 4.84 -15.33 17.87
C PRO A 574 4.85 -16.80 18.30
N ASP A 575 5.93 -17.21 18.99
CA ASP A 575 6.10 -18.55 19.56
C ASP A 575 5.68 -18.52 21.04
N VAL A 576 4.48 -19.04 21.30
CA VAL A 576 3.88 -19.04 22.65
C VAL A 576 4.69 -19.89 23.64
N PRO A 577 5.09 -21.14 23.34
CA PRO A 577 5.97 -21.90 24.22
C PRO A 577 7.27 -21.17 24.56
N ARG A 578 7.91 -20.51 23.60
CA ARG A 578 9.13 -19.73 23.85
C ARG A 578 8.89 -18.52 24.74
N LEU A 579 7.77 -17.82 24.57
CA LEU A 579 7.38 -16.70 25.42
C LEU A 579 7.09 -17.15 26.85
N LEU A 580 6.45 -18.32 27.02
CA LEU A 580 6.21 -18.88 28.34
C LEU A 580 7.51 -19.28 29.04
N ARG A 581 8.48 -19.88 28.34
CA ARG A 581 9.79 -20.17 28.94
C ARG A 581 10.47 -18.89 29.45
N GLN A 582 10.35 -17.78 28.70
CA GLN A 582 10.85 -16.48 29.15
C GLN A 582 10.07 -15.91 30.34
N ALA A 583 8.76 -16.16 30.40
CA ALA A 583 7.90 -15.69 31.48
C ALA A 583 8.16 -16.45 32.79
N VAL A 584 8.40 -17.76 32.72
CA VAL A 584 8.69 -18.63 33.88
C VAL A 584 9.99 -18.24 34.57
N ASP A 585 10.97 -17.73 33.83
CA ASP A 585 12.26 -17.24 34.36
C ASP A 585 12.23 -15.76 34.77
N HIS A 586 11.10 -15.07 34.60
CA HIS A 586 10.98 -13.63 34.88
C HIS A 586 10.90 -13.35 36.39
N PRO A 587 11.48 -12.24 36.90
CA PRO A 587 11.38 -11.89 38.33
C PRO A 587 9.94 -11.75 38.83
N ASP A 588 9.06 -11.23 37.97
CA ASP A 588 7.63 -11.01 38.27
C ASP A 588 6.75 -12.23 37.92
N ALA A 589 7.34 -13.41 37.72
CA ALA A 589 6.61 -14.61 37.31
C ALA A 589 5.56 -15.09 38.34
N GLY A 590 5.68 -14.68 39.61
CA GLY A 590 4.72 -15.08 40.65
C GLY A 590 4.54 -16.60 40.70
N GLU A 591 3.28 -17.06 40.63
CA GLU A 591 2.94 -18.49 40.68
C GLU A 591 3.41 -19.30 39.46
N ILE A 592 3.81 -18.64 38.35
CA ILE A 592 4.30 -19.35 37.17
C ILE A 592 5.80 -19.61 37.18
N ALA A 593 6.52 -19.18 38.22
CA ALA A 593 7.95 -19.41 38.37
C ALA A 593 8.30 -20.91 38.43
N GLY A 594 9.27 -21.34 37.62
CA GLY A 594 9.76 -22.73 37.59
C GLY A 594 8.83 -23.79 36.98
N ILE A 595 7.73 -23.42 36.33
CA ILE A 595 6.85 -24.38 35.63
C ILE A 595 7.55 -25.05 34.44
N ASP A 596 7.38 -26.35 34.31
CA ASP A 596 7.76 -27.08 33.09
C ASP A 596 6.77 -26.79 31.95
N VAL A 597 7.19 -25.92 31.02
CA VAL A 597 6.40 -25.50 29.85
C VAL A 597 5.96 -26.68 28.98
N ASP A 598 6.70 -27.79 28.97
CA ASP A 598 6.38 -28.95 28.13
C ASP A 598 5.22 -29.80 28.70
N THR A 599 4.77 -29.50 29.92
CA THR A 599 3.60 -30.12 30.58
C THR A 599 2.32 -29.31 30.48
N VAL A 600 2.41 -28.06 29.99
CA VAL A 600 1.30 -27.10 29.95
C VAL A 600 0.24 -27.50 28.92
N SER A 601 -1.03 -27.29 29.28
CA SER A 601 -2.15 -27.46 28.35
C SER A 601 -2.60 -26.12 27.76
N TYR A 602 -2.71 -26.04 26.43
CA TYR A 602 -3.07 -24.81 25.73
C TYR A 602 -4.53 -24.82 25.32
N PHE A 603 -5.30 -23.86 25.81
CA PHE A 603 -6.72 -23.72 25.51
C PHE A 603 -6.95 -22.60 24.49
N LEU A 604 -7.54 -22.98 23.36
CA LEU A 604 -7.78 -22.10 22.23
C LEU A 604 -9.27 -21.86 22.05
N SER A 605 -9.64 -20.58 21.98
CA SER A 605 -10.99 -20.17 21.61
C SER A 605 -11.17 -20.28 20.09
N ARG A 606 -12.01 -21.21 19.61
CA ARG A 606 -12.39 -21.27 18.19
C ARG A 606 -13.80 -20.72 17.99
N ILE A 607 -13.88 -19.63 17.27
CA ILE A 607 -15.16 -19.03 16.90
C ILE A 607 -15.65 -19.68 15.62
N ALA A 608 -16.71 -20.48 15.72
CA ALA A 608 -17.46 -20.95 14.57
C ALA A 608 -18.47 -19.87 14.19
N ILE A 609 -18.19 -19.13 13.12
CA ILE A 609 -19.11 -18.12 12.60
C ILE A 609 -20.26 -18.85 11.90
N VAL A 610 -21.47 -18.76 12.46
CA VAL A 610 -22.65 -19.43 11.90
C VAL A 610 -23.54 -18.44 11.17
N ARG A 611 -23.98 -18.83 9.98
CA ARG A 611 -24.99 -18.07 9.24
C ARG A 611 -26.33 -18.18 9.95
N THR A 612 -26.90 -17.05 10.33
CA THR A 612 -28.26 -16.98 10.87
C THR A 612 -29.22 -16.27 9.92
N ASN A 613 -30.51 -16.35 10.20
CA ASN A 613 -31.55 -15.55 9.52
C ASN A 613 -31.65 -14.11 10.08
N ALA A 614 -30.77 -13.71 11.01
CA ALA A 614 -30.78 -12.37 11.59
C ALA A 614 -30.56 -11.29 10.52
N LYS A 615 -31.30 -10.19 10.67
CA LYS A 615 -31.18 -9.00 9.82
C LYS A 615 -29.81 -8.34 10.05
N GLY A 616 -29.12 -7.92 8.99
CA GLY A 616 -27.83 -7.22 9.13
C GLY A 616 -26.96 -7.26 7.87
N MET A 617 -27.06 -8.36 7.10
CA MET A 617 -26.34 -8.58 5.85
C MET A 617 -27.15 -9.50 4.90
N ARG A 618 -27.07 -9.27 3.58
CA ARG A 618 -27.72 -10.14 2.57
C ARG A 618 -27.10 -11.54 2.54
N SER A 619 -27.90 -12.57 2.25
CA SER A 619 -27.49 -13.99 2.24
C SER A 619 -26.23 -14.29 1.42
N TRP A 620 -26.07 -13.71 0.22
CA TRP A 620 -24.89 -13.93 -0.62
C TRP A 620 -23.62 -13.29 -0.02
N ARG A 621 -23.75 -12.12 0.63
CA ARG A 621 -22.64 -11.48 1.35
C ARG A 621 -22.24 -12.27 2.60
N LYS A 622 -23.20 -12.89 3.29
CA LYS A 622 -22.90 -13.80 4.42
C LYS A 622 -22.06 -14.99 3.94
N ARG A 623 -22.41 -15.60 2.79
CA ARG A 623 -21.59 -16.68 2.18
C ARG A 623 -20.19 -16.20 1.86
N LEU A 624 -20.05 -15.06 1.18
CA LEU A 624 -18.75 -14.48 0.86
C LEU A 624 -17.91 -14.20 2.12
N PHE A 625 -18.53 -13.60 3.15
CA PHE A 625 -17.87 -13.35 4.43
C PHE A 625 -17.36 -14.65 5.08
N LEU A 626 -18.17 -15.71 5.08
CA LEU A 626 -17.79 -17.02 5.61
C LEU A 626 -16.66 -17.66 4.80
N THR A 627 -16.68 -17.57 3.47
CA THR A 627 -15.60 -18.07 2.61
C THR A 627 -14.29 -17.35 2.90
N ILE A 628 -14.33 -16.01 3.03
CA ILE A 628 -13.14 -15.21 3.37
C ILE A 628 -12.63 -15.57 4.78
N ALA A 629 -13.53 -15.72 5.76
CA ALA A 629 -13.18 -16.07 7.13
C ALA A 629 -12.62 -17.50 7.24
N HIS A 630 -13.12 -18.44 6.45
CA HIS A 630 -12.63 -19.82 6.43
C HIS A 630 -11.22 -19.93 5.86
N ASN A 631 -10.87 -19.06 4.92
CA ASN A 631 -9.53 -18.97 4.33
C ASN A 631 -8.54 -18.16 5.19
N ALA A 632 -8.94 -17.64 6.36
CA ALA A 632 -8.02 -17.01 7.29
C ALA A 632 -7.14 -18.07 7.99
N ALA A 633 -5.88 -17.72 8.28
CA ALA A 633 -4.89 -18.65 8.81
C ALA A 633 -5.33 -19.31 10.14
N SER A 634 -5.00 -20.59 10.32
CA SER A 634 -5.24 -21.33 11.57
C SER A 634 -4.37 -20.76 12.70
N PRO A 635 -4.94 -20.39 13.87
CA PRO A 635 -4.19 -19.87 15.01
C PRO A 635 -3.11 -20.82 15.54
N VAL A 636 -3.32 -22.15 15.46
CA VAL A 636 -2.41 -23.16 16.02
C VAL A 636 -1.02 -23.09 15.38
N ASN A 637 -0.98 -23.05 14.04
CA ASN A 637 0.28 -22.98 13.30
C ASN A 637 0.92 -21.59 13.39
N TYR A 638 0.11 -20.55 13.59
CA TYR A 638 0.63 -19.19 13.74
C TYR A 638 1.36 -19.00 15.06
N PHE A 639 0.90 -19.65 16.14
CA PHE A 639 1.45 -19.47 17.49
C PHE A 639 2.53 -20.50 17.90
N GLY A 640 2.96 -21.37 16.97
CA GLY A 640 3.97 -22.40 17.24
C GLY A 640 3.54 -23.46 18.27
N LEU A 641 2.23 -23.67 18.46
CA LEU A 641 1.72 -24.51 19.55
C LEU A 641 1.86 -26.02 19.24
N PRO A 642 2.24 -26.86 20.23
CA PRO A 642 2.27 -28.32 20.10
C PRO A 642 0.85 -28.88 19.97
N ALA A 643 0.55 -29.54 18.83
CA ALA A 643 -0.80 -29.95 18.48
C ALA A 643 -1.43 -30.96 19.46
N ASP A 644 -0.61 -31.80 20.08
CA ASP A 644 -0.98 -32.83 21.07
C ASP A 644 -1.33 -32.26 22.45
N ARG A 645 -0.97 -31.00 22.72
CA ARG A 645 -1.27 -30.28 23.97
C ARG A 645 -2.32 -29.18 23.82
N CYS A 646 -2.94 -29.08 22.63
CA CYS A 646 -3.95 -28.05 22.34
C CYS A 646 -5.37 -28.58 22.54
N VAL A 647 -6.14 -27.91 23.41
CA VAL A 647 -7.58 -28.10 23.54
C VAL A 647 -8.30 -26.94 22.85
N ILE A 648 -9.12 -27.27 21.85
CA ILE A 648 -9.91 -26.26 21.13
C ILE A 648 -11.33 -26.27 21.67
N MET A 649 -11.73 -25.17 22.31
CA MET A 649 -13.12 -24.97 22.74
C MET A 649 -13.86 -24.08 21.74
N GLY A 650 -14.94 -24.64 21.18
CA GLY A 650 -15.74 -24.00 20.15
C GLY A 650 -16.91 -23.20 20.73
N ALA A 651 -17.12 -21.98 20.23
CA ALA A 651 -18.34 -21.21 20.49
C ALA A 651 -18.94 -20.73 19.16
N HIS A 652 -20.28 -20.73 19.08
CA HIS A 652 -21.00 -20.28 17.89
C HIS A 652 -21.29 -18.78 17.98
N VAL A 653 -20.75 -18.00 17.04
CA VAL A 653 -21.04 -16.56 16.96
C VAL A 653 -21.93 -16.30 15.75
N PRO A 654 -23.14 -15.74 15.94
CA PRO A 654 -24.10 -15.54 14.86
C PRO A 654 -23.71 -14.38 13.92
N VAL A 655 -23.94 -14.57 12.61
CA VAL A 655 -23.80 -13.56 11.53
C VAL A 655 -25.04 -13.42 10.67
#